data_AF-A0A1N6DME7-F1
#
_entry.id   AF-A0A1N6DME7-F1
#
_cell.length_a   1.000
_cell.length_b   1.000
_cell.length_c   1.000
_cell.angle_alpha   90.00
_cell.angle_beta   90.00
_cell.angle_gamma   90.00
#
_symmetry.space_group_name_H-M   'P 1'
#
loop_
_entity.id
_entity.type
_entity.pdbx_description
1 polymer ?
#
loop_
_entity_poly.entity_id
_entity_poly.type
_entity_poly.pdbx_seq_one_letter_code
_entity_poly.pdbx_strand_id
1 'polypeptide(L)'
;MKHAMITSLSPGNRAVCLPRRRKFAGETRSHALRGNAVLAALRPHPPGKTTRSVADGIPTQSVGTRSRFPCDCLMITALLMGLGSQVQAAELDLPPRPSAALGGVEFARSLADLPLEAREAKILVEFERGNVPRFLRTLVPVSVTTEQAKATYYVTPDYLAIGSDDDYVLVPMTPFTAQKLADRLDCVLPTPKMVDDIYAAAAIKLSPSPIPPTPAMTTVPVFIQHNETVRGQRKGMPLGALIAGHKKDVVIASRLFATPGKVAIYGWHKREDGRPIQPLFTGHVASWVDYSHGIRLIQRRLTVNGEVATVDDVLADPALAPLLSHDGKMTRSRYEFTAFPAEPGVKPQPQPQSFEAAPGETNEEFRLEPGVRIVINRPDAGSEKPVLLVYYALPNGATIEQTIGKATKPGDDWHFDIQHIGAQTRFLREKLKDRTLVVAYLENDLKSWPAWRKTYGDKTIAKILDTVQGRFDPTRTRVVFNGHSGGGSLIFGYLNGLETIPDAVERIAFLDSDYGYETDRHRDKLAVWLRASDSHVLCVLAYNDAVALLNGKTFVSAAGGTWGRSQLMQADLERSFPFQKRLTDGMHRITALDGRVTFFLKENPEKKIFHTVQVERNGFIESLLSGTRLDEVGYSYFGDRAYSPFIRAD
;
A
#
# COMPACT_ATOMS: atom_id res chain seq x y z
N MET A 1 -48.93 -46.19 36.00
CA MET A 1 -49.90 -47.20 35.55
C MET A 1 -49.74 -47.47 34.06
N LYS A 2 -49.38 -48.72 33.71
CA LYS A 2 -49.89 -49.55 32.59
C LYS A 2 -50.07 -48.89 31.21
N HIS A 3 -49.18 -49.11 30.22
CA HIS A 3 -49.01 -50.30 29.32
C HIS A 3 -49.46 -49.89 27.88
N ALA A 4 -48.86 -50.31 26.76
CA ALA A 4 -47.88 -51.36 26.42
C ALA A 4 -46.75 -50.76 25.50
N MET A 5 -45.53 -51.29 25.30
CA MET A 5 -45.07 -52.63 24.85
C MET A 5 -45.67 -53.05 23.48
N ILE A 6 -45.00 -53.69 22.49
CA ILE A 6 -43.60 -54.15 22.28
C ILE A 6 -43.41 -54.28 20.74
N THR A 7 -42.25 -54.08 20.07
CA THR A 7 -41.04 -54.93 19.96
C THR A 7 -39.90 -54.19 19.20
N SER A 8 -38.72 -54.79 19.05
CA SER A 8 -37.57 -54.41 18.18
C SER A 8 -37.51 -55.19 16.86
N LEU A 9 -36.72 -54.72 15.86
CA LEU A 9 -35.63 -55.49 15.19
C LEU A 9 -35.02 -54.77 13.96
N SER A 10 -33.75 -55.10 13.68
CA SER A 10 -32.94 -54.83 12.48
C SER A 10 -31.86 -55.93 12.40
N PRO A 11 -31.11 -56.14 11.30
CA PRO A 11 -31.15 -55.49 9.98
C PRO A 11 -31.31 -56.50 8.81
N GLY A 12 -31.41 -56.02 7.55
CA GLY A 12 -31.43 -56.88 6.37
C GLY A 12 -31.02 -56.17 5.07
N ASN A 13 -29.86 -56.54 4.50
CA ASN A 13 -29.34 -56.01 3.24
C ASN A 13 -30.25 -56.34 2.03
N ARG A 14 -30.47 -55.36 1.15
CA ARG A 14 -30.53 -55.57 -0.32
C ARG A 14 -30.27 -54.26 -1.07
N ALA A 15 -29.32 -54.30 -1.99
CA ALA A 15 -28.90 -53.14 -2.79
C ALA A 15 -29.74 -52.99 -4.06
N VAL A 16 -30.11 -51.75 -4.42
CA VAL A 16 -30.56 -51.36 -5.77
C VAL A 16 -29.99 -49.98 -6.13
N CYS A 17 -29.57 -49.87 -7.39
CA CYS A 17 -28.91 -48.78 -8.11
C CYS A 17 -29.05 -47.32 -7.61
N LEU A 18 -27.89 -46.65 -7.50
CA LEU A 18 -27.75 -45.19 -7.49
C LEU A 18 -27.73 -44.61 -8.93
N PRO A 19 -28.56 -43.62 -9.27
CA PRO A 19 -28.30 -42.75 -10.42
C PRO A 19 -27.23 -41.68 -10.08
N ARG A 20 -26.43 -41.30 -11.08
CA ARG A 20 -25.26 -40.42 -10.93
C ARG A 20 -25.62 -39.04 -10.36
N ARG A 21 -24.98 -38.64 -9.25
CA ARG A 21 -25.00 -37.24 -8.77
C ARG A 21 -24.36 -36.32 -9.81
N ARG A 22 -25.10 -35.32 -10.31
CA ARG A 22 -24.51 -34.14 -10.94
C ARG A 22 -23.78 -33.33 -9.86
N LYS A 23 -22.52 -32.98 -10.09
CA LYS A 23 -21.81 -31.99 -9.26
C LYS A 23 -22.41 -30.61 -9.51
N PHE A 24 -23.18 -30.08 -8.55
CA PHE A 24 -23.37 -28.64 -8.45
C PHE A 24 -22.11 -28.04 -7.83
N ALA A 25 -21.19 -27.57 -8.66
CA ALA A 25 -20.18 -26.61 -8.25
C ALA A 25 -20.85 -25.23 -8.27
N GLY A 26 -21.00 -24.60 -7.11
CA GLY A 26 -21.79 -23.40 -6.92
C GLY A 26 -21.37 -22.63 -5.67
N GLU A 27 -20.06 -22.45 -5.48
CA GLU A 27 -19.56 -21.48 -4.50
C GLU A 27 -19.99 -20.08 -4.95
N THR A 28 -20.95 -19.50 -4.23
CA THR A 28 -21.37 -18.11 -4.36
C THR A 28 -20.26 -17.18 -3.90
N ARG A 29 -19.32 -16.88 -4.82
CA ARG A 29 -18.28 -15.89 -4.58
C ARG A 29 -18.91 -14.53 -4.26
N SER A 30 -18.65 -14.05 -3.04
CA SER A 30 -18.96 -12.67 -2.65
C SER A 30 -18.19 -11.70 -3.56
N HIS A 31 -18.89 -11.07 -4.49
CA HIS A 31 -18.35 -9.99 -5.32
C HIS A 31 -18.33 -8.70 -4.51
N ALA A 32 -17.31 -8.55 -3.66
CA ALA A 32 -16.96 -7.25 -3.08
C ALA A 32 -16.69 -6.25 -4.23
N LEU A 33 -17.42 -5.14 -4.22
CA LEU A 33 -17.36 -4.12 -5.26
C LEU A 33 -16.01 -3.39 -5.26
N ARG A 34 -15.57 -2.97 -6.46
CA ARG A 34 -14.46 -2.03 -6.61
C ARG A 34 -14.90 -0.66 -6.08
N GLY A 35 -14.42 -0.28 -4.89
CA GLY A 35 -14.86 0.91 -4.14
C GLY A 35 -14.68 2.28 -4.80
N ASN A 36 -14.17 2.36 -6.03
CA ASN A 36 -13.87 3.62 -6.73
C ASN A 36 -14.95 4.06 -7.75
N ALA A 37 -16.01 3.28 -7.97
CA ALA A 37 -17.01 3.60 -8.99
C ALA A 37 -17.81 4.89 -8.68
N VAL A 38 -18.14 5.13 -7.41
CA VAL A 38 -19.02 6.25 -6.99
C VAL A 38 -18.30 7.61 -6.99
N LEU A 39 -16.99 7.63 -6.73
CA LEU A 39 -16.20 8.87 -6.58
C LEU A 39 -15.78 9.52 -7.92
N ALA A 40 -15.89 8.81 -9.04
CA ALA A 40 -15.31 9.24 -10.32
C ALA A 40 -16.26 10.07 -11.22
N ALA A 41 -17.52 10.31 -10.81
CA ALA A 41 -18.59 10.70 -11.72
C ALA A 41 -19.00 12.19 -11.74
N LEU A 42 -18.26 13.09 -11.06
CA LEU A 42 -18.59 14.52 -10.96
C LEU A 42 -17.73 15.43 -11.87
N ARG A 43 -17.35 14.96 -13.07
CA ARG A 43 -16.64 15.79 -14.06
C ARG A 43 -17.48 16.02 -15.33
N PRO A 44 -17.69 17.28 -15.77
CA PRO A 44 -18.25 17.57 -17.08
C PRO A 44 -17.21 17.38 -18.20
N HIS A 45 -17.60 16.82 -19.34
CA HIS A 45 -16.74 16.61 -20.51
C HIS A 45 -17.40 17.05 -21.83
N PRO A 46 -16.66 17.70 -22.76
CA PRO A 46 -17.12 18.01 -24.12
C PRO A 46 -16.86 16.85 -25.11
N PRO A 47 -17.50 16.83 -26.31
CA PRO A 47 -17.58 15.63 -27.16
C PRO A 47 -16.49 15.53 -28.26
N GLY A 48 -16.07 14.29 -28.60
CA GLY A 48 -15.04 14.03 -29.64
C GLY A 48 -15.00 12.60 -30.22
N LYS A 49 -15.83 12.37 -31.25
CA LYS A 49 -15.77 11.40 -32.37
C LYS A 49 -14.85 10.13 -32.37
N THR A 50 -15.54 8.98 -32.50
CA THR A 50 -15.31 7.82 -33.43
C THR A 50 -14.00 7.01 -33.44
N THR A 51 -14.15 5.69 -33.30
CA THR A 51 -13.18 4.63 -33.62
C THR A 51 -13.68 3.73 -34.77
N ARG A 52 -12.78 3.01 -35.45
CA ARG A 52 -13.09 1.90 -36.39
C ARG A 52 -12.30 0.63 -36.01
N SER A 53 -12.89 -0.51 -36.35
CA SER A 53 -12.40 -1.90 -36.24
C SER A 53 -11.28 -2.19 -37.29
N VAL A 54 -10.59 -3.36 -37.38
CA VAL A 54 -11.02 -4.79 -37.48
C VAL A 54 -9.92 -5.74 -36.94
N ALA A 55 -10.21 -7.05 -36.88
CA ALA A 55 -9.52 -8.12 -36.14
C ALA A 55 -8.66 -9.11 -36.97
N ASP A 56 -7.97 -9.99 -36.23
CA ASP A 56 -7.56 -11.39 -36.48
C ASP A 56 -6.73 -11.84 -37.71
N GLY A 57 -5.75 -12.72 -37.44
CA GLY A 57 -5.02 -13.50 -38.46
C GLY A 57 -3.79 -14.28 -37.94
N ILE A 58 -3.94 -15.58 -37.69
CA ILE A 58 -2.87 -16.59 -37.42
C ILE A 58 -3.01 -17.65 -38.53
N PRO A 59 -1.96 -18.19 -39.21
CA PRO A 59 -1.33 -19.47 -38.77
C PRO A 59 0.10 -19.83 -39.25
N THR A 60 0.53 -21.06 -38.84
CA THR A 60 1.61 -21.94 -39.36
C THR A 60 3.02 -21.82 -38.76
N GLN A 61 3.87 -22.87 -38.66
CA GLN A 61 3.66 -24.34 -38.57
C GLN A 61 4.90 -25.02 -37.87
N SER A 62 4.87 -26.35 -37.74
CA SER A 62 5.78 -27.24 -36.99
C SER A 62 7.24 -27.38 -37.46
N VAL A 63 8.16 -27.52 -36.48
CA VAL A 63 9.38 -28.39 -36.41
C VAL A 63 9.61 -28.70 -34.91
N GLY A 64 10.16 -29.80 -34.39
CA GLY A 64 10.71 -31.08 -34.89
C GLY A 64 10.94 -32.05 -33.70
N THR A 65 11.89 -33.00 -33.75
CA THR A 65 12.16 -33.95 -32.63
C THR A 65 13.64 -34.23 -32.28
N ARG A 66 13.89 -34.44 -30.97
CA ARG A 66 14.91 -35.28 -30.30
C ARG A 66 16.37 -35.35 -30.81
N SER A 67 17.30 -35.14 -29.87
CA SER A 67 18.25 -36.19 -29.40
C SER A 67 18.82 -35.86 -28.01
N ARG A 68 19.53 -36.81 -27.37
CA ARG A 68 20.12 -36.71 -26.01
C ARG A 68 21.56 -37.26 -26.00
N PHE A 69 22.29 -36.89 -24.93
CA PHE A 69 23.35 -37.64 -24.20
C PHE A 69 24.82 -37.45 -24.65
N PRO A 70 25.84 -37.77 -23.81
CA PRO A 70 25.97 -37.51 -22.35
C PRO A 70 27.43 -37.16 -21.88
N CYS A 71 27.64 -36.88 -20.58
CA CYS A 71 28.87 -37.14 -19.77
C CYS A 71 30.21 -36.44 -20.18
N ASP A 72 31.24 -36.25 -19.33
CA ASP A 72 31.44 -36.58 -17.91
C ASP A 72 32.48 -35.65 -17.21
N CYS A 73 32.72 -35.85 -15.91
CA CYS A 73 33.66 -35.11 -15.05
C CYS A 73 35.16 -35.15 -15.44
N LEU A 74 35.93 -34.14 -15.01
CA LEU A 74 37.06 -34.34 -14.07
C LEU A 74 37.50 -33.05 -13.34
N MET A 75 37.86 -33.16 -12.05
CA MET A 75 38.60 -32.12 -11.31
C MET A 75 40.11 -32.37 -11.41
N ILE A 76 40.91 -31.28 -11.46
CA ILE A 76 42.33 -31.30 -11.10
C ILE A 76 42.62 -30.12 -10.18
N THR A 77 43.00 -30.41 -8.94
CA THR A 77 43.56 -29.47 -7.96
C THR A 77 45.08 -29.45 -8.09
N ALA A 78 45.66 -28.28 -8.36
CA ALA A 78 47.10 -28.07 -8.34
C ALA A 78 47.43 -26.85 -7.46
N LEU A 79 48.17 -27.10 -6.38
CA LEU A 79 48.58 -26.10 -5.40
C LEU A 79 49.93 -25.51 -5.84
N LEU A 80 49.97 -24.21 -6.16
CA LEU A 80 51.22 -23.48 -6.41
C LEU A 80 51.37 -22.34 -5.39
N MET A 81 52.33 -22.49 -4.48
CA MET A 81 52.74 -21.42 -3.58
C MET A 81 53.57 -20.39 -4.36
N GLY A 82 52.90 -19.37 -4.89
CA GLY A 82 53.54 -18.14 -5.36
C GLY A 82 53.52 -17.08 -4.27
N LEU A 83 54.68 -16.53 -3.93
CA LEU A 83 54.81 -15.26 -3.21
C LEU A 83 54.42 -14.09 -4.14
N GLY A 84 53.14 -14.06 -4.52
CA GLY A 84 52.54 -12.87 -5.08
C GLY A 84 52.34 -11.86 -3.96
N SER A 85 52.72 -10.60 -4.20
CA SER A 85 52.22 -9.48 -3.39
C SER A 85 50.72 -9.64 -3.26
N GLN A 86 50.21 -9.85 -2.04
CA GLN A 86 48.78 -9.95 -1.83
C GLN A 86 48.19 -8.57 -2.16
N VAL A 87 47.68 -8.45 -3.39
CA VAL A 87 46.71 -7.42 -3.73
C VAL A 87 45.53 -7.71 -2.81
N GLN A 88 45.49 -6.98 -1.69
CA GLN A 88 44.33 -6.98 -0.80
C GLN A 88 43.14 -6.68 -1.71
N ALA A 89 42.24 -7.66 -1.84
CA ALA A 89 41.08 -7.50 -2.70
C ALA A 89 40.35 -6.25 -2.21
N ALA A 90 40.05 -5.33 -3.12
CA ALA A 90 39.43 -4.07 -2.73
C ALA A 90 38.08 -4.39 -2.09
N GLU A 91 37.91 -4.04 -0.81
CA GLU A 91 36.65 -4.26 -0.09
C GLU A 91 35.91 -2.94 0.13
N LEU A 92 34.58 -3.01 0.13
CA LEU A 92 33.73 -1.88 0.52
C LEU A 92 33.87 -1.62 2.03
N ASP A 93 34.11 -0.36 2.42
CA ASP A 93 34.13 0.09 3.82
C ASP A 93 32.72 0.07 4.44
N LEU A 94 32.27 -1.12 4.81
CA LEU A 94 30.98 -1.38 5.43
C LEU A 94 31.21 -2.06 6.78
N PRO A 95 30.54 -1.64 7.87
CA PRO A 95 30.67 -2.32 9.16
C PRO A 95 30.20 -3.78 9.08
N PRO A 96 30.61 -4.65 10.03
CA PRO A 96 30.15 -6.04 10.06
C PRO A 96 28.62 -6.14 10.11
N ARG A 97 28.04 -7.10 9.37
CA ARG A 97 26.59 -7.32 9.36
C ARG A 97 26.08 -7.63 10.77
N PRO A 98 25.09 -6.90 11.31
CA PRO A 98 24.52 -7.18 12.61
C PRO A 98 23.85 -8.56 12.64
N SER A 99 24.00 -9.30 13.75
CA SER A 99 23.39 -10.61 13.91
C SER A 99 21.87 -10.57 13.81
N ALA A 100 21.24 -9.51 14.34
CA ALA A 100 19.81 -9.26 14.30
C ALA A 100 19.32 -8.49 13.05
N ALA A 101 20.16 -8.33 12.01
CA ALA A 101 19.73 -7.68 10.77
C ALA A 101 18.79 -8.58 9.95
N LEU A 102 17.82 -7.97 9.27
CA LEU A 102 16.78 -8.68 8.51
C LEU A 102 17.36 -9.41 7.30
N GLY A 103 16.74 -10.54 6.92
CA GLY A 103 16.99 -11.19 5.62
C GLY A 103 16.40 -10.37 4.46
N GLY A 104 16.89 -10.60 3.24
CA GLY A 104 16.47 -9.88 2.05
C GLY A 104 14.96 -9.95 1.78
N VAL A 105 14.31 -11.10 1.99
CA VAL A 105 12.86 -11.25 1.78
C VAL A 105 12.04 -10.44 2.79
N GLU A 106 12.46 -10.44 4.06
CA GLU A 106 11.79 -9.68 5.11
C GLU A 106 12.02 -8.18 4.96
N PHE A 107 13.25 -7.77 4.67
CA PHE A 107 13.60 -6.40 4.37
C PHE A 107 12.77 -5.87 3.18
N ALA A 108 12.71 -6.61 2.07
CA ALA A 108 11.93 -6.21 0.89
C ALA A 108 10.44 -6.03 1.23
N ARG A 109 9.82 -6.95 1.96
CA ARG A 109 8.42 -6.79 2.41
C ARG A 109 8.25 -5.53 3.26
N SER A 110 9.22 -5.21 4.11
CA SER A 110 9.22 -4.00 4.96
C SER A 110 9.36 -2.67 4.18
N LEU A 111 9.55 -2.71 2.87
CA LEU A 111 9.57 -1.55 1.97
C LEU A 111 8.24 -1.34 1.22
N ALA A 112 7.32 -2.31 1.24
CA ALA A 112 6.32 -2.46 0.18
C ALA A 112 5.34 -1.29 0.03
N ASP A 113 4.97 -0.68 1.14
CA ASP A 113 3.96 0.38 1.24
C ASP A 113 4.58 1.73 1.67
N LEU A 114 5.92 1.84 1.73
CA LEU A 114 6.61 3.08 2.08
C LEU A 114 6.62 4.07 0.90
N PRO A 115 6.35 5.37 1.14
CA PRO A 115 6.65 6.43 0.19
C PRO A 115 8.11 6.40 -0.27
N LEU A 116 8.39 6.85 -1.50
CA LEU A 116 9.71 6.71 -2.12
C LEU A 116 10.86 7.21 -1.23
N GLU A 117 10.76 8.42 -0.66
CA GLU A 117 11.81 8.97 0.20
C GLU A 117 12.04 8.14 1.48
N ALA A 118 10.96 7.68 2.12
CA ALA A 118 11.05 6.84 3.33
C ALA A 118 11.62 5.44 3.02
N ARG A 119 11.26 4.87 1.86
CA ARG A 119 11.82 3.62 1.33
C ARG A 119 13.34 3.75 1.15
N GLU A 120 13.76 4.84 0.54
CA GLU A 120 15.15 5.13 0.19
C GLU A 120 16.01 5.43 1.42
N ALA A 121 15.48 6.17 2.40
CA ALA A 121 16.10 6.37 3.71
C ALA A 121 16.30 5.02 4.44
N LYS A 122 15.30 4.13 4.41
CA LYS A 122 15.40 2.80 5.02
C LYS A 122 16.40 1.87 4.32
N ILE A 123 16.55 2.00 3.00
CA ILE A 123 17.63 1.35 2.23
C ILE A 123 18.99 1.85 2.72
N LEU A 124 19.19 3.17 2.80
CA LEU A 124 20.45 3.78 3.24
C LEU A 124 20.87 3.31 4.65
N VAL A 125 19.93 3.30 5.61
CA VAL A 125 20.19 2.83 6.98
C VAL A 125 20.69 1.38 7.03
N GLU A 126 20.16 0.48 6.19
CA GLU A 126 20.62 -0.91 6.19
C GLU A 126 22.03 -1.07 5.57
N PHE A 127 22.40 -0.25 4.58
CA PHE A 127 23.79 -0.17 4.11
C PHE A 127 24.72 0.41 5.18
N GLU A 128 24.35 1.52 5.82
CA GLU A 128 25.13 2.14 6.90
C GLU A 128 25.35 1.21 8.09
N ARG A 129 24.37 0.34 8.38
CA ARG A 129 24.46 -0.70 9.41
C ARG A 129 25.19 -1.96 8.93
N GLY A 130 25.54 -2.08 7.65
CA GLY A 130 26.28 -3.21 7.10
C GLY A 130 25.45 -4.45 6.77
N ASN A 131 24.11 -4.35 6.61
CA ASN A 131 23.24 -5.45 6.19
C ASN A 131 23.38 -5.75 4.68
N VAL A 132 24.60 -6.05 4.26
CA VAL A 132 25.00 -6.33 2.89
C VAL A 132 25.62 -7.73 2.84
N PRO A 133 25.23 -8.60 1.88
CA PRO A 133 25.84 -9.91 1.68
C PRO A 133 27.37 -9.84 1.65
N ARG A 134 28.03 -10.84 2.26
CA ARG A 134 29.49 -10.89 2.36
C ARG A 134 30.11 -10.94 0.96
N PHE A 135 29.51 -11.71 0.06
CA PHE A 135 30.02 -11.86 -1.31
C PHE A 135 30.04 -10.56 -2.13
N LEU A 136 29.25 -9.54 -1.76
CA LEU A 136 29.22 -8.24 -2.44
C LEU A 136 30.32 -7.28 -1.98
N ARG A 137 30.94 -7.55 -0.82
CA ARG A 137 31.91 -6.64 -0.20
C ARG A 137 33.25 -6.64 -0.93
N THR A 138 33.67 -7.80 -1.40
CA THR A 138 34.92 -7.99 -2.15
C THR A 138 34.71 -7.65 -3.62
N LEU A 139 35.38 -6.59 -4.09
CA LEU A 139 35.27 -6.09 -5.45
C LEU A 139 36.12 -6.92 -6.42
N VAL A 140 35.66 -7.03 -7.67
CA VAL A 140 36.33 -7.77 -8.74
C VAL A 140 37.08 -6.79 -9.66
N PRO A 141 38.34 -7.05 -10.03
CA PRO A 141 39.05 -6.23 -11.02
C PRO A 141 38.48 -6.42 -12.44
N VAL A 142 38.35 -5.33 -13.18
CA VAL A 142 38.12 -5.31 -14.63
C VAL A 142 39.24 -4.52 -15.29
N SER A 143 40.01 -5.18 -16.15
CA SER A 143 41.09 -4.56 -16.93
C SER A 143 40.59 -4.12 -18.29
N VAL A 144 40.88 -2.88 -18.67
CA VAL A 144 40.53 -2.28 -19.96
C VAL A 144 41.76 -1.65 -20.61
N THR A 145 41.79 -1.61 -21.95
CA THR A 145 42.96 -1.16 -22.71
C THR A 145 42.52 -0.32 -23.91
N THR A 146 43.23 0.77 -24.17
CA THR A 146 43.25 1.50 -25.45
C THR A 146 44.62 1.30 -26.10
N GLU A 147 44.85 1.84 -27.30
CA GLU A 147 46.18 1.80 -27.92
C GLU A 147 47.25 2.56 -27.11
N GLN A 148 46.82 3.52 -26.27
CA GLN A 148 47.67 4.45 -25.54
C GLN A 148 47.86 4.10 -24.05
N ALA A 149 46.93 3.34 -23.46
CA ALA A 149 46.94 3.08 -22.01
C ALA A 149 46.20 1.77 -21.63
N LYS A 150 46.53 1.25 -20.45
CA LYS A 150 45.81 0.15 -19.80
C LYS A 150 45.35 0.59 -18.42
N ALA A 151 44.10 0.36 -18.08
CA ALA A 151 43.56 0.59 -16.74
C ALA A 151 43.05 -0.71 -16.08
N THR A 152 42.95 -0.72 -14.76
CA THR A 152 42.22 -1.75 -14.02
C THR A 152 41.48 -1.10 -12.85
N TYR A 153 40.14 -1.17 -12.91
CA TYR A 153 39.23 -0.68 -11.87
C TYR A 153 38.56 -1.84 -11.15
N TYR A 154 38.04 -1.59 -9.94
CA TYR A 154 37.40 -2.61 -9.10
C TYR A 154 35.89 -2.36 -9.01
N VAL A 155 35.08 -3.40 -9.14
CA VAL A 155 33.62 -3.30 -9.25
C VAL A 155 32.89 -4.31 -8.35
N THR A 156 31.70 -3.97 -7.85
CA THR A 156 30.87 -4.91 -7.09
C THR A 156 30.50 -6.12 -7.98
N PRO A 157 30.65 -7.38 -7.49
CA PRO A 157 30.49 -8.56 -8.32
C PRO A 157 29.08 -8.72 -8.89
N ASP A 158 28.07 -8.29 -8.15
CA ASP A 158 26.67 -8.15 -8.60
C ASP A 158 26.17 -6.74 -8.26
N TYR A 159 24.89 -6.46 -8.54
CA TYR A 159 24.20 -5.26 -8.10
C TYR A 159 24.05 -5.22 -6.57
N LEU A 160 23.97 -4.00 -6.02
CA LEU A 160 23.78 -3.78 -4.59
C LEU A 160 22.53 -4.50 -4.05
N ALA A 161 22.72 -5.18 -2.92
CA ALA A 161 21.72 -6.01 -2.29
C ALA A 161 21.73 -5.84 -0.77
N ILE A 162 20.58 -6.06 -0.14
CA ILE A 162 20.43 -6.08 1.32
C ILE A 162 20.08 -7.50 1.77
N GLY A 163 20.70 -7.95 2.88
CA GLY A 163 20.49 -9.27 3.47
C GLY A 163 21.79 -10.04 3.78
N SER A 164 21.72 -11.36 3.69
CA SER A 164 22.83 -12.30 3.88
C SER A 164 23.19 -13.03 2.57
N ASP A 165 24.26 -13.82 2.55
CA ASP A 165 24.63 -14.63 1.37
C ASP A 165 23.50 -15.62 0.98
N ASP A 166 22.74 -16.13 1.96
CA ASP A 166 21.65 -17.09 1.76
C ASP A 166 20.28 -16.45 1.49
N ASP A 167 20.02 -15.26 2.05
CA ASP A 167 18.79 -14.50 1.82
C ASP A 167 19.06 -13.01 1.58
N TYR A 168 19.08 -12.62 0.32
CA TYR A 168 19.24 -11.24 -0.13
C TYR A 168 18.25 -10.86 -1.22
N VAL A 169 18.03 -9.54 -1.32
CA VAL A 169 17.26 -8.91 -2.39
C VAL A 169 18.14 -7.91 -3.12
N LEU A 170 18.20 -7.96 -4.45
CA LEU A 170 18.79 -6.89 -5.26
C LEU A 170 17.89 -5.65 -5.14
N VAL A 171 18.45 -4.48 -4.80
CA VAL A 171 17.65 -3.30 -4.43
C VAL A 171 17.68 -2.22 -5.52
N PRO A 172 16.63 -2.11 -6.36
CA PRO A 172 16.36 -0.88 -7.10
C PRO A 172 16.24 0.32 -6.14
N MET A 173 16.98 1.39 -6.44
CA MET A 173 16.92 2.64 -5.68
C MET A 173 17.13 3.84 -6.61
N THR A 174 16.90 5.05 -6.10
CA THR A 174 17.13 6.29 -6.85
C THR A 174 18.63 6.56 -7.07
N PRO A 175 19.02 7.27 -8.14
CA PRO A 175 20.36 7.84 -8.26
C PRO A 175 20.76 8.73 -7.08
N PHE A 176 19.81 9.33 -6.35
CA PHE A 176 20.10 10.13 -5.15
C PHE A 176 20.70 9.27 -4.03
N THR A 177 20.05 8.17 -3.69
CA THR A 177 20.55 7.22 -2.67
C THR A 177 21.78 6.47 -3.16
N ALA A 178 21.79 6.06 -4.43
CA ALA A 178 22.94 5.40 -5.05
C ALA A 178 24.19 6.29 -5.02
N GLN A 179 24.07 7.60 -5.26
CA GLN A 179 25.18 8.54 -5.16
C GLN A 179 25.65 8.72 -3.71
N LYS A 180 24.74 8.84 -2.73
CA LYS A 180 25.13 8.88 -1.30
C LYS A 180 25.91 7.65 -0.87
N LEU A 181 25.51 6.47 -1.32
CA LEU A 181 26.24 5.22 -1.06
C LEU A 181 27.60 5.20 -1.77
N ALA A 182 27.67 5.67 -3.02
CA ALA A 182 28.93 5.78 -3.74
C ALA A 182 29.91 6.72 -3.03
N ASP A 183 29.47 7.94 -2.67
CA ASP A 183 30.28 8.93 -1.95
C ASP A 183 30.75 8.40 -0.58
N ARG A 184 29.88 7.72 0.18
CA ARG A 184 30.23 7.13 1.49
C ARG A 184 31.27 6.01 1.38
N LEU A 185 31.33 5.29 0.26
CA LEU A 185 32.16 4.09 0.07
C LEU A 185 33.43 4.35 -0.77
N ASP A 186 33.78 5.62 -1.02
CA ASP A 186 34.85 6.04 -1.95
C ASP A 186 34.70 5.38 -3.35
N CYS A 187 33.47 5.38 -3.83
CA CYS A 187 33.02 4.77 -5.08
C CYS A 187 32.39 5.78 -6.04
N VAL A 188 32.17 5.36 -7.28
CA VAL A 188 31.40 6.06 -8.31
C VAL A 188 30.40 5.11 -8.98
N LEU A 189 29.39 5.67 -9.62
CA LEU A 189 28.48 4.94 -10.52
C LEU A 189 29.15 4.74 -11.89
N PRO A 190 28.88 3.64 -12.60
CA PRO A 190 29.55 3.33 -13.86
C PRO A 190 29.11 4.25 -15.01
N THR A 191 29.96 4.37 -16.04
CA THR A 191 29.56 4.89 -17.35
C THR A 191 28.93 3.78 -18.22
N PRO A 192 28.24 4.09 -19.33
CA PRO A 192 27.82 3.08 -20.30
C PRO A 192 28.97 2.17 -20.78
N LYS A 193 30.17 2.75 -21.02
CA LYS A 193 31.35 1.98 -21.43
C LYS A 193 31.79 0.99 -20.35
N MET A 194 31.86 1.43 -19.10
CA MET A 194 32.17 0.53 -17.98
C MET A 194 31.19 -0.62 -17.89
N VAL A 195 29.87 -0.39 -18.11
CA VAL A 195 28.86 -1.45 -18.09
C VAL A 195 29.10 -2.48 -19.21
N ASP A 196 29.48 -2.04 -20.42
CA ASP A 196 29.86 -2.93 -21.52
C ASP A 196 31.12 -3.75 -21.19
N ASP A 197 32.16 -3.10 -20.66
CA ASP A 197 33.42 -3.74 -20.26
C ASP A 197 33.19 -4.76 -19.12
N ILE A 198 32.35 -4.41 -18.14
CA ILE A 198 31.91 -5.29 -17.05
C ILE A 198 31.14 -6.48 -17.60
N TYR A 199 30.23 -6.28 -18.56
CA TYR A 199 29.52 -7.39 -19.19
C TYR A 199 30.47 -8.30 -19.96
N ALA A 200 31.41 -7.75 -20.73
CA ALA A 200 32.43 -8.52 -21.42
C ALA A 200 33.25 -9.39 -20.44
N ALA A 201 33.76 -8.78 -19.38
CA ALA A 201 34.56 -9.43 -18.34
C ALA A 201 33.78 -10.39 -17.41
N ALA A 202 32.46 -10.26 -17.31
CA ALA A 202 31.65 -11.08 -16.40
C ALA A 202 31.74 -12.58 -16.73
N ALA A 203 32.19 -13.37 -15.75
CA ALA A 203 32.24 -14.82 -15.83
C ALA A 203 30.84 -15.45 -15.91
N ILE A 204 29.82 -14.76 -15.39
CA ILE A 204 28.41 -15.18 -15.45
C ILE A 204 27.61 -14.14 -16.22
N LYS A 205 26.96 -14.56 -17.32
CA LYS A 205 26.09 -13.72 -18.14
C LYS A 205 24.65 -14.24 -18.08
N LEU A 206 23.76 -13.49 -17.44
CA LEU A 206 22.34 -13.83 -17.29
C LEU A 206 21.51 -13.20 -18.43
N SER A 207 20.45 -13.88 -18.86
CA SER A 207 19.51 -13.32 -19.83
C SER A 207 18.61 -12.26 -19.17
N PRO A 208 18.45 -11.07 -19.78
CA PRO A 208 17.40 -10.12 -19.42
C PRO A 208 16.02 -10.79 -19.34
N SER A 209 15.23 -10.42 -18.33
CA SER A 209 13.88 -10.96 -18.12
C SER A 209 12.85 -9.83 -17.95
N PRO A 210 12.49 -9.13 -19.04
CA PRO A 210 11.56 -8.00 -18.98
C PRO A 210 10.16 -8.42 -18.53
N ILE A 211 9.62 -7.67 -17.57
CA ILE A 211 8.20 -7.69 -17.18
C ILE A 211 7.47 -6.58 -17.98
N PRO A 212 6.27 -6.84 -18.54
CA PRO A 212 5.54 -5.86 -19.34
C PRO A 212 5.33 -4.52 -18.63
N PRO A 213 5.40 -3.38 -19.36
CA PRO A 213 5.32 -2.06 -18.74
C PRO A 213 3.91 -1.80 -18.20
N THR A 214 3.81 -1.62 -16.89
CA THR A 214 2.56 -1.30 -16.17
C THR A 214 2.88 -0.40 -14.97
N PRO A 215 1.92 0.35 -14.41
CA PRO A 215 2.17 1.16 -13.20
C PRO A 215 2.70 0.35 -12.00
N ALA A 216 2.45 -0.96 -11.95
CA ALA A 216 2.97 -1.83 -10.89
C ALA A 216 4.50 -2.00 -10.95
N MET A 217 5.15 -1.67 -12.07
CA MET A 217 6.57 -1.97 -12.29
C MET A 217 7.55 -1.15 -11.44
N THR A 218 7.08 -0.07 -10.82
CA THR A 218 7.80 0.74 -9.81
C THR A 218 7.54 0.29 -8.37
N THR A 219 6.73 -0.76 -8.18
CA THR A 219 6.32 -1.24 -6.85
C THR A 219 7.20 -2.40 -6.37
N VAL A 220 7.44 -2.44 -5.06
CA VAL A 220 8.28 -3.45 -4.42
C VAL A 220 7.82 -4.89 -4.64
N PRO A 221 6.51 -5.22 -4.70
CA PRO A 221 6.07 -6.57 -5.10
C PRO A 221 6.64 -7.03 -6.46
N VAL A 222 6.78 -6.13 -7.44
CA VAL A 222 7.40 -6.44 -8.74
C VAL A 222 8.93 -6.49 -8.63
N PHE A 223 9.54 -5.73 -7.70
CA PHE A 223 10.97 -5.84 -7.40
C PHE A 223 11.29 -7.23 -6.82
N ILE A 224 10.48 -7.71 -5.88
CA ILE A 224 10.56 -9.06 -5.31
C ILE A 224 10.34 -10.11 -6.40
N GLN A 225 9.31 -9.96 -7.24
CA GLN A 225 9.06 -10.89 -8.35
C GLN A 225 10.28 -11.01 -9.28
N HIS A 226 10.89 -9.89 -9.69
CA HIS A 226 12.07 -9.92 -10.53
C HIS A 226 13.31 -10.43 -9.79
N ASN A 227 13.45 -10.17 -8.49
CA ASN A 227 14.51 -10.75 -7.67
C ASN A 227 14.45 -12.28 -7.71
N GLU A 228 13.28 -12.87 -7.49
CA GLU A 228 13.11 -14.33 -7.55
C GLU A 228 13.39 -14.92 -8.93
N THR A 229 13.04 -14.22 -10.01
CA THR A 229 13.44 -14.61 -11.37
C THR A 229 14.96 -14.64 -11.53
N VAL A 230 15.67 -13.62 -11.05
CA VAL A 230 17.14 -13.56 -11.10
C VAL A 230 17.78 -14.62 -10.19
N ARG A 231 17.27 -14.84 -8.97
CA ARG A 231 17.71 -15.94 -8.09
C ARG A 231 17.52 -17.30 -8.75
N GLY A 232 16.40 -17.50 -9.45
CA GLY A 232 16.14 -18.69 -10.25
C GLY A 232 17.16 -18.90 -11.38
N GLN A 233 17.50 -17.84 -12.12
CA GLN A 233 18.54 -17.87 -13.15
C GLN A 233 19.95 -18.13 -12.59
N ARG A 234 20.27 -17.58 -11.40
CA ARG A 234 21.57 -17.71 -10.73
C ARG A 234 21.77 -19.06 -10.04
N LYS A 235 20.72 -19.85 -9.83
CA LYS A 235 20.76 -21.07 -9.00
C LYS A 235 21.89 -22.03 -9.40
N GLY A 236 22.79 -22.31 -8.45
CA GLY A 236 23.95 -23.19 -8.64
C GLY A 236 25.23 -22.49 -9.14
N MET A 237 25.20 -21.18 -9.39
CA MET A 237 26.36 -20.39 -9.78
C MET A 237 27.06 -19.78 -8.55
N PRO A 238 28.40 -19.64 -8.53
CA PRO A 238 29.13 -19.17 -7.37
C PRO A 238 28.76 -17.74 -6.99
N LEU A 239 28.71 -17.46 -5.68
CA LEU A 239 28.68 -16.10 -5.14
C LEU A 239 30.06 -15.43 -5.29
N GLY A 240 30.09 -14.10 -5.36
CA GLY A 240 31.34 -13.32 -5.53
C GLY A 240 31.94 -13.31 -6.95
N ALA A 241 31.54 -14.22 -7.83
CA ALA A 241 31.89 -14.14 -9.25
C ALA A 241 31.19 -12.96 -9.94
N LEU A 242 31.91 -12.24 -10.80
CA LEU A 242 31.38 -11.11 -11.57
C LEU A 242 30.25 -11.56 -12.50
N ILE A 243 29.08 -10.98 -12.30
CA ILE A 243 27.84 -11.32 -12.99
C ILE A 243 27.19 -10.08 -13.62
N ALA A 244 26.65 -10.23 -14.83
CA ALA A 244 26.04 -9.12 -15.58
C ALA A 244 24.92 -9.59 -16.53
N GLY A 245 24.18 -8.62 -17.08
CA GLY A 245 23.13 -8.80 -18.10
C GLY A 245 21.69 -8.77 -17.55
N HIS A 246 21.46 -9.07 -16.28
CA HIS A 246 20.12 -9.21 -15.67
C HIS A 246 19.41 -7.92 -15.26
N LYS A 247 20.10 -6.77 -15.20
CA LYS A 247 19.50 -5.45 -14.90
C LYS A 247 19.96 -4.39 -15.92
N LYS A 248 19.33 -3.22 -15.83
CA LYS A 248 19.81 -1.96 -16.39
C LYS A 248 20.57 -1.22 -15.29
N ASP A 249 21.83 -0.91 -15.53
CA ASP A 249 22.66 -0.14 -14.63
C ASP A 249 22.19 1.32 -14.63
N VAL A 250 22.10 1.92 -13.44
CA VAL A 250 22.03 3.40 -13.30
C VAL A 250 23.44 3.95 -13.49
N VAL A 251 23.61 4.80 -14.50
CA VAL A 251 24.93 5.24 -14.99
C VAL A 251 25.13 6.75 -14.88
N ILE A 252 26.37 7.19 -15.03
CA ILE A 252 26.76 8.58 -15.35
C ILE A 252 27.14 8.70 -16.82
N ALA A 253 26.86 9.85 -17.46
CA ALA A 253 27.19 10.11 -18.86
C ALA A 253 27.17 11.63 -19.14
N SER A 254 27.88 12.11 -20.16
CA SER A 254 27.84 13.55 -20.54
C SER A 254 26.41 14.01 -20.83
N ARG A 255 25.60 13.14 -21.47
CA ARG A 255 24.18 13.40 -21.76
C ARG A 255 23.32 13.59 -20.50
N LEU A 256 23.65 12.93 -19.39
CA LEU A 256 22.93 13.09 -18.12
C LEU A 256 23.13 14.49 -17.55
N PHE A 257 24.36 15.00 -17.56
CA PHE A 257 24.69 16.29 -16.97
C PHE A 257 24.11 17.48 -17.75
N ALA A 258 23.78 17.28 -19.04
CA ALA A 258 22.98 18.21 -19.83
C ALA A 258 21.47 18.18 -19.49
N THR A 259 21.00 17.23 -18.67
CA THR A 259 19.58 17.08 -18.28
C THR A 259 19.41 16.95 -16.76
N PRO A 260 19.46 18.07 -15.99
CA PRO A 260 19.25 18.06 -14.55
C PRO A 260 17.95 17.39 -14.12
N GLY A 261 17.96 16.69 -12.97
CA GLY A 261 16.78 16.02 -12.41
C GLY A 261 16.32 14.76 -13.16
N LYS A 262 17.15 14.20 -14.06
CA LYS A 262 16.91 12.92 -14.75
C LYS A 262 17.72 11.78 -14.13
N VAL A 263 17.31 10.55 -14.43
CA VAL A 263 18.13 9.33 -14.24
C VAL A 263 18.62 8.85 -15.61
N ALA A 264 19.88 8.43 -15.69
CA ALA A 264 20.42 7.74 -16.85
C ALA A 264 20.45 6.22 -16.59
N ILE A 265 19.80 5.46 -17.47
CA ILE A 265 19.79 3.99 -17.43
C ILE A 265 20.38 3.40 -18.71
N TYR A 266 21.13 2.31 -18.57
CA TYR A 266 21.84 1.63 -19.65
C TYR A 266 21.96 0.13 -19.38
N GLY A 267 22.03 -0.71 -20.42
CA GLY A 267 22.39 -2.12 -20.30
C GLY A 267 21.28 -3.09 -20.65
N TRP A 268 21.04 -4.11 -19.80
CA TRP A 268 20.40 -5.37 -20.19
C TRP A 268 21.03 -5.97 -21.44
N HIS A 269 22.16 -6.64 -21.29
CA HIS A 269 22.93 -7.14 -22.42
C HIS A 269 22.40 -8.48 -22.94
N LYS A 270 22.30 -8.59 -24.26
CA LYS A 270 21.97 -9.83 -24.96
C LYS A 270 23.09 -10.86 -24.82
N ARG A 271 22.75 -12.15 -24.68
CA ARG A 271 23.77 -13.21 -24.54
C ARG A 271 24.38 -13.62 -25.87
N GLU A 272 23.69 -13.35 -26.96
CA GLU A 272 24.03 -13.77 -28.31
C GLU A 272 25.15 -12.90 -28.90
N ASP A 273 25.11 -11.60 -28.65
CA ASP A 273 26.01 -10.60 -29.27
C ASP A 273 26.53 -9.53 -28.30
N GLY A 274 26.16 -9.60 -27.02
CA GLY A 274 26.57 -8.63 -26.00
C GLY A 274 26.01 -7.22 -26.18
N ARG A 275 25.06 -6.97 -27.09
CA ARG A 275 24.50 -5.62 -27.25
C ARG A 275 23.50 -5.29 -26.15
N PRO A 276 23.46 -4.03 -25.66
CA PRO A 276 22.44 -3.59 -24.72
C PRO A 276 21.05 -3.57 -25.37
N ILE A 277 20.05 -4.05 -24.63
CA ILE A 277 18.62 -3.88 -24.96
C ILE A 277 18.15 -2.48 -24.56
N GLN A 278 18.70 -1.93 -23.48
CA GLN A 278 18.51 -0.55 -23.05
C GLN A 278 19.70 0.31 -23.52
N PRO A 279 19.60 1.01 -24.67
CA PRO A 279 20.54 2.09 -24.98
C PRO A 279 20.38 3.24 -23.98
N LEU A 280 21.38 4.13 -23.92
CA LEU A 280 21.46 5.20 -22.93
C LEU A 280 20.19 6.07 -22.96
N PHE A 281 19.42 6.02 -21.89
CA PHE A 281 18.12 6.67 -21.79
C PHE A 281 18.05 7.60 -20.58
N THR A 282 17.74 8.88 -20.84
CA THR A 282 17.60 9.94 -19.83
C THR A 282 16.19 10.54 -19.79
N GLY A 283 15.18 9.83 -20.30
CA GLY A 283 13.80 10.34 -20.35
C GLY A 283 13.13 10.41 -18.96
N HIS A 284 13.43 9.45 -18.08
CA HIS A 284 12.86 9.37 -16.74
C HIS A 284 13.46 10.40 -15.78
N VAL A 285 12.63 10.95 -14.88
CA VAL A 285 13.09 11.81 -13.78
C VAL A 285 13.87 11.00 -12.73
N ALA A 286 14.71 11.67 -11.93
CA ALA A 286 15.58 11.04 -10.95
C ALA A 286 14.88 10.27 -9.82
N SER A 287 13.58 10.48 -9.62
CA SER A 287 12.71 9.73 -8.70
C SER A 287 12.14 8.44 -9.30
N TRP A 288 12.32 8.22 -10.60
CA TRP A 288 11.89 6.97 -11.24
C TRP A 288 12.78 5.81 -10.82
N VAL A 289 12.15 4.77 -10.28
CA VAL A 289 12.80 3.50 -9.95
C VAL A 289 11.86 2.37 -10.31
N ASP A 290 12.27 1.53 -11.25
CA ASP A 290 11.53 0.31 -11.62
C ASP A 290 12.34 -0.96 -11.33
N TYR A 291 11.67 -2.12 -11.40
CA TYR A 291 12.24 -3.44 -11.10
C TYR A 291 13.52 -3.75 -11.90
N SER A 292 13.71 -3.11 -13.06
CA SER A 292 14.84 -3.38 -13.96
C SER A 292 16.09 -2.60 -13.60
N HIS A 293 16.00 -1.59 -12.72
CA HIS A 293 17.17 -0.88 -12.21
C HIS A 293 18.08 -1.82 -11.40
N GLY A 294 19.38 -1.63 -11.57
CA GLY A 294 20.46 -2.18 -10.75
C GLY A 294 21.47 -1.08 -10.45
N ILE A 295 21.93 -1.02 -9.19
CA ILE A 295 23.04 -0.15 -8.79
C ILE A 295 24.28 -1.01 -8.68
N ARG A 296 25.37 -0.56 -9.28
CA ARG A 296 26.69 -1.20 -9.22
C ARG A 296 27.70 -0.12 -8.83
N LEU A 297 28.62 -0.44 -7.93
CA LEU A 297 29.64 0.52 -7.49
C LEU A 297 30.99 0.16 -8.10
N ILE A 298 31.68 1.18 -8.61
CA ILE A 298 33.07 1.13 -9.04
C ILE A 298 33.90 1.82 -7.95
N GLN A 299 35.01 1.23 -7.50
CA GLN A 299 35.94 1.93 -6.62
C GLN A 299 36.46 3.19 -7.32
N ARG A 300 36.42 4.35 -6.66
CA ARG A 300 36.85 5.62 -7.27
C ARG A 300 38.34 5.62 -7.58
N ARG A 301 39.13 4.84 -6.84
CA ARG A 301 40.54 4.56 -7.13
C ARG A 301 40.68 3.40 -8.12
N LEU A 302 41.56 3.58 -9.10
CA LEU A 302 41.95 2.55 -10.07
C LEU A 302 43.46 2.64 -10.36
N THR A 303 43.99 1.68 -11.12
CA THR A 303 45.35 1.82 -11.68
C THR A 303 45.31 2.12 -13.17
N VAL A 304 46.24 2.96 -13.65
CA VAL A 304 46.49 3.25 -15.07
C VAL A 304 47.98 3.08 -15.35
N ASN A 305 48.33 2.22 -16.30
CA ASN A 305 49.71 1.84 -16.65
C ASN A 305 50.59 1.38 -15.45
N GLY A 306 49.95 0.90 -14.37
CA GLY A 306 50.59 0.48 -13.13
C GLY A 306 50.53 1.52 -12.01
N GLU A 307 50.35 2.79 -12.33
CA GLU A 307 50.26 3.89 -11.38
C GLU A 307 48.84 4.07 -10.83
N VAL A 308 48.72 4.65 -9.62
CA VAL A 308 47.42 4.91 -8.98
C VAL A 308 46.80 6.19 -9.53
N ALA A 309 45.52 6.12 -9.91
CA ALA A 309 44.71 7.25 -10.39
C ALA A 309 43.31 7.24 -9.74
N THR A 310 42.48 8.23 -10.09
CA THR A 310 41.04 8.21 -9.80
C THR A 310 40.19 8.17 -11.07
N VAL A 311 38.96 7.66 -10.98
CA VAL A 311 38.01 7.65 -12.09
C VAL A 311 37.69 9.08 -12.52
N ASP A 312 37.62 10.03 -11.57
CA ASP A 312 37.43 11.45 -11.85
C ASP A 312 38.54 12.00 -12.78
N ASP A 313 39.81 11.73 -12.46
CA ASP A 313 40.96 12.21 -13.23
C ASP A 313 41.02 11.57 -14.63
N VAL A 314 40.80 10.25 -14.71
CA VAL A 314 40.82 9.51 -15.97
C VAL A 314 39.69 9.96 -16.90
N LEU A 315 38.51 10.27 -16.36
CA LEU A 315 37.40 10.83 -17.14
C LEU A 315 37.67 12.28 -17.56
N ALA A 316 38.42 13.05 -16.77
CA ALA A 316 38.74 14.44 -17.07
C ALA A 316 39.88 14.62 -18.09
N ASP A 317 40.73 13.62 -18.31
CA ASP A 317 41.81 13.63 -19.31
C ASP A 317 41.31 13.16 -20.70
N PRO A 318 41.39 13.97 -21.77
CA PRO A 318 41.00 13.56 -23.12
C PRO A 318 41.70 12.30 -23.65
N ALA A 319 42.95 12.04 -23.25
CA ALA A 319 43.72 10.90 -23.72
C ALA A 319 43.39 9.60 -22.98
N LEU A 320 42.96 9.69 -21.71
CA LEU A 320 42.64 8.54 -20.87
C LEU A 320 41.14 8.24 -20.82
N ALA A 321 40.27 9.23 -21.00
CA ALA A 321 38.82 9.06 -20.94
C ALA A 321 38.26 7.94 -21.85
N PRO A 322 38.80 7.65 -23.06
CA PRO A 322 38.36 6.50 -23.86
C PRO A 322 38.55 5.12 -23.19
N LEU A 323 39.36 5.00 -22.14
CA LEU A 323 39.39 3.80 -21.29
C LEU A 323 38.03 3.57 -20.61
N LEU A 324 37.36 4.64 -20.20
CA LEU A 324 36.22 4.62 -19.27
C LEU A 324 34.93 5.23 -19.82
N SER A 325 34.92 5.88 -20.99
CA SER A 325 33.74 6.57 -21.53
C SER A 325 33.64 6.50 -23.05
N HIS A 326 32.43 6.21 -23.55
CA HIS A 326 32.09 6.34 -24.98
C HIS A 326 31.88 7.82 -25.40
N ASP A 327 31.57 8.70 -24.44
CA ASP A 327 31.37 10.14 -24.68
C ASP A 327 32.70 10.92 -24.77
N GLY A 328 33.84 10.23 -24.61
CA GLY A 328 35.15 10.86 -24.40
C GLY A 328 35.24 11.56 -23.04
N LYS A 329 35.94 12.70 -22.98
CA LYS A 329 36.16 13.47 -21.75
C LYS A 329 34.85 13.86 -21.07
N MET A 330 34.76 13.56 -19.77
CA MET A 330 33.67 13.97 -18.89
C MET A 330 34.22 14.84 -17.77
N THR A 331 33.68 16.05 -17.60
CA THR A 331 34.08 16.98 -16.52
C THR A 331 33.31 16.80 -15.21
N ARG A 332 32.41 15.81 -15.16
CA ARG A 332 31.65 15.42 -13.97
C ARG A 332 31.62 13.88 -13.88
N SER A 333 31.69 13.39 -12.65
CA SER A 333 31.85 11.97 -12.29
C SER A 333 30.74 11.45 -11.36
N ARG A 334 29.76 12.29 -11.03
CA ARG A 334 28.75 12.05 -9.99
C ARG A 334 27.44 12.74 -10.31
N TYR A 335 26.33 12.21 -9.80
CA TYR A 335 25.07 12.95 -9.76
C TYR A 335 25.17 14.11 -8.75
N GLU A 336 24.56 15.24 -9.09
CA GLU A 336 24.49 16.41 -8.21
C GLU A 336 23.02 16.64 -7.80
N PHE A 337 22.76 16.57 -6.49
CA PHE A 337 21.42 16.76 -5.93
C PHE A 337 21.46 17.72 -4.74
N THR A 338 20.56 18.71 -4.74
CA THR A 338 20.36 19.64 -3.62
C THR A 338 19.28 19.16 -2.63
N ALA A 339 18.38 18.28 -3.07
CA ALA A 339 17.31 17.68 -2.29
C ALA A 339 16.91 16.31 -2.87
N PHE A 340 16.06 15.57 -2.15
CA PHE A 340 15.49 14.31 -2.64
C PHE A 340 14.66 14.57 -3.93
N PRO A 341 14.76 13.73 -4.97
CA PRO A 341 14.08 13.99 -6.24
C PRO A 341 12.55 13.84 -6.13
N ALA A 342 11.81 14.86 -6.58
CA ALA A 342 10.35 14.85 -6.59
C ALA A 342 9.77 13.81 -7.57
N GLU A 343 8.72 13.10 -7.17
CA GLU A 343 8.05 12.07 -7.99
C GLU A 343 7.32 12.66 -9.22
N PRO A 344 7.34 11.99 -10.39
CA PRO A 344 6.68 12.50 -11.59
C PRO A 344 5.16 12.43 -11.49
N GLY A 345 4.48 13.56 -11.71
CA GLY A 345 3.01 13.64 -11.65
C GLY A 345 2.47 13.85 -10.24
N VAL A 346 3.29 13.66 -9.20
CA VAL A 346 3.06 14.24 -7.88
C VAL A 346 3.42 15.73 -7.99
N LYS A 347 2.41 16.59 -8.22
CA LYS A 347 2.51 17.97 -7.73
C LYS A 347 2.98 17.86 -6.29
N PRO A 348 3.92 18.70 -5.80
CA PRO A 348 4.30 18.65 -4.39
C PRO A 348 3.01 18.71 -3.58
N GLN A 349 2.63 17.58 -2.97
CA GLN A 349 1.73 17.67 -1.85
C GLN A 349 2.50 18.56 -0.88
N PRO A 350 1.91 19.64 -0.36
CA PRO A 350 2.48 20.22 0.84
C PRO A 350 2.70 19.04 1.80
N GLN A 351 3.84 19.02 2.52
CA GLN A 351 3.90 18.26 3.78
C GLN A 351 2.55 18.48 4.44
N PRO A 352 1.75 17.42 4.70
CA PRO A 352 0.34 17.58 5.02
C PRO A 352 0.27 18.64 6.09
N GLN A 353 -0.26 19.83 5.72
CA GLN A 353 -0.27 20.98 6.63
C GLN A 353 -0.96 20.43 7.85
N SER A 354 -0.22 20.33 8.97
CA SER A 354 -0.71 19.71 10.19
C SER A 354 -2.03 20.39 10.49
N PHE A 355 -3.15 19.70 10.22
CA PHE A 355 -4.40 20.40 9.94
C PHE A 355 -4.72 21.20 11.19
N GLU A 356 -4.55 22.51 11.11
CA GLU A 356 -4.47 23.31 12.34
C GLU A 356 -5.79 23.10 13.07
N ALA A 357 -5.72 22.74 14.34
CA ALA A 357 -6.92 22.48 15.10
C ALA A 357 -7.73 23.78 15.22
N ALA A 358 -9.06 23.70 15.32
CA ALA A 358 -9.85 24.93 15.43
C ALA A 358 -9.53 25.64 16.76
N PRO A 359 -9.75 26.96 16.87
CA PRO A 359 -9.63 27.65 18.15
C PRO A 359 -10.45 26.93 19.24
N GLY A 360 -9.79 26.47 20.31
CA GLY A 360 -10.42 25.65 21.35
C GLY A 360 -10.31 24.12 21.12
N GLU A 361 -9.54 23.65 20.15
CA GLU A 361 -9.27 22.24 19.84
C GLU A 361 -7.77 21.95 19.72
N THR A 362 -7.32 20.77 20.17
CA THR A 362 -6.01 20.19 19.81
C THR A 362 -6.18 19.00 18.87
N ASN A 363 -5.19 18.81 18.00
CA ASN A 363 -5.00 17.60 17.19
C ASN A 363 -3.72 16.89 17.63
N GLU A 364 -3.82 15.60 17.97
CA GLU A 364 -2.65 14.71 18.14
C GLU A 364 -2.59 13.76 16.95
N GLU A 365 -1.50 13.81 16.18
CA GLU A 365 -1.28 12.93 15.02
C GLU A 365 -0.19 11.87 15.28
N PHE A 366 -0.44 10.64 14.84
CA PHE A 366 0.56 9.58 14.79
C PHE A 366 0.21 8.53 13.73
N ARG A 367 1.18 7.67 13.40
CA ARG A 367 1.02 6.54 12.48
C ARG A 367 1.29 5.20 13.18
N LEU A 368 0.57 4.17 12.75
CA LEU A 368 0.70 2.78 13.21
C LEU A 368 0.84 1.85 12.00
N GLU A 369 1.67 0.82 12.13
CA GLU A 369 1.81 -0.17 11.06
C GLU A 369 0.71 -1.26 11.10
N PRO A 370 0.26 -1.78 9.94
CA PRO A 370 0.68 -1.41 8.58
C PRO A 370 -0.05 -0.18 8.01
N GLY A 371 0.66 0.91 7.76
CA GLY A 371 0.17 2.06 6.99
C GLY A 371 -1.15 2.69 7.45
N VAL A 372 -1.36 2.87 8.76
CA VAL A 372 -2.53 3.54 9.36
C VAL A 372 -2.13 4.90 9.91
N ARG A 373 -2.89 5.94 9.57
CA ARG A 373 -2.72 7.30 10.07
C ARG A 373 -3.88 7.67 10.97
N ILE A 374 -3.58 8.27 12.12
CA ILE A 374 -4.57 8.62 13.14
C ILE A 374 -4.39 10.08 13.54
N VAL A 375 -5.49 10.83 13.55
CA VAL A 375 -5.57 12.16 14.17
C VAL A 375 -6.65 12.13 15.24
N ILE A 376 -6.30 12.48 16.46
CA ILE A 376 -7.21 12.61 17.59
C ILE A 376 -7.52 14.10 17.78
N ASN A 377 -8.75 14.51 17.47
CA ASN A 377 -9.25 15.86 17.74
C ASN A 377 -10.01 15.89 19.07
N ARG A 378 -9.59 16.77 19.98
CA ARG A 378 -10.20 17.00 21.31
C ARG A 378 -10.24 18.49 21.64
N PRO A 379 -11.07 18.94 22.59
CA PRO A 379 -10.99 20.32 23.09
C PRO A 379 -9.61 20.66 23.68
N ASP A 380 -9.18 21.93 23.61
CA ASP A 380 -7.92 22.44 24.19
C ASP A 380 -7.90 22.34 25.72
N ALA A 381 -9.02 22.68 26.35
CA ALA A 381 -9.11 22.72 27.80
C ALA A 381 -9.11 21.30 28.38
N GLY A 382 -8.19 21.03 29.31
CA GLY A 382 -8.21 19.83 30.14
C GLY A 382 -9.56 19.73 30.86
N SER A 383 -10.33 18.69 30.55
CA SER A 383 -11.68 18.51 31.08
C SER A 383 -11.72 17.34 32.05
N GLU A 384 -12.23 17.57 33.25
CA GLU A 384 -12.48 16.51 34.22
C GLU A 384 -13.71 15.65 33.91
N LYS A 385 -14.44 15.92 32.81
CA LYS A 385 -15.64 15.16 32.43
C LYS A 385 -15.28 13.78 31.86
N PRO A 386 -16.16 12.76 31.97
CA PRO A 386 -16.02 11.51 31.25
C PRO A 386 -15.81 11.73 29.74
N VAL A 387 -14.99 10.90 29.11
CA VAL A 387 -14.67 10.99 27.68
C VAL A 387 -15.62 10.13 26.89
N LEU A 388 -16.15 10.67 25.79
CA LEU A 388 -16.78 9.90 24.73
C LEU A 388 -15.84 9.90 23.52
N LEU A 389 -15.15 8.78 23.33
CA LEU A 389 -14.18 8.58 22.25
C LEU A 389 -14.88 7.97 21.04
N VAL A 390 -15.02 8.76 19.97
CA VAL A 390 -15.55 8.29 18.69
C VAL A 390 -14.40 7.86 17.79
N TYR A 391 -14.34 6.58 17.46
CA TYR A 391 -13.54 6.11 16.33
C TYR A 391 -14.32 6.41 15.05
N TYR A 392 -13.83 7.35 14.25
CA TYR A 392 -14.41 7.65 12.94
C TYR A 392 -13.56 7.00 11.84
N ALA A 393 -14.02 5.86 11.35
CA ALA A 393 -13.38 5.15 10.24
C ALA A 393 -13.74 5.83 8.91
N LEU A 394 -12.72 6.26 8.17
CA LEU A 394 -12.91 7.08 6.98
C LEU A 394 -13.58 6.34 5.80
N PRO A 395 -14.28 7.08 4.92
CA PRO A 395 -14.78 6.56 3.66
C PRO A 395 -13.66 6.23 2.67
N ASN A 396 -13.99 5.44 1.65
CA ASN A 396 -13.02 5.11 0.60
C ASN A 396 -12.59 6.39 -0.15
N GLY A 397 -11.29 6.51 -0.45
CA GLY A 397 -10.72 7.58 -1.26
C GLY A 397 -10.42 8.90 -0.54
N ALA A 398 -10.95 9.12 0.66
CA ALA A 398 -10.77 10.38 1.41
C ALA A 398 -9.52 10.38 2.31
N THR A 399 -9.00 11.58 2.61
CA THR A 399 -8.03 11.81 3.71
C THR A 399 -8.71 12.32 4.97
N ILE A 400 -7.97 12.37 6.09
CA ILE A 400 -8.44 12.99 7.34
C ILE A 400 -8.87 14.44 7.12
N GLU A 401 -8.09 15.25 6.41
CA GLU A 401 -8.37 16.67 6.17
C GLU A 401 -9.68 16.86 5.40
N GLN A 402 -9.87 16.06 4.34
CA GLN A 402 -11.11 16.06 3.54
C GLN A 402 -12.32 15.62 4.37
N THR A 403 -12.12 14.73 5.35
CA THR A 403 -13.17 14.21 6.23
C THR A 403 -13.52 15.19 7.36
N ILE A 404 -12.53 15.89 7.92
CA ILE A 404 -12.74 16.98 8.88
C ILE A 404 -13.55 18.10 8.20
N GLY A 405 -13.19 18.44 6.95
CA GLY A 405 -13.88 19.40 6.10
C GLY A 405 -13.53 20.86 6.40
N LYS A 406 -13.65 21.70 5.38
CA LYS A 406 -13.48 23.17 5.44
C LYS A 406 -14.33 23.84 4.37
N ALA A 407 -14.58 25.14 4.49
CA ALA A 407 -15.19 25.92 3.44
C ALA A 407 -14.27 25.93 2.21
N THR A 408 -14.79 25.44 1.08
CA THR A 408 -14.02 25.32 -0.15
C THR A 408 -13.81 26.66 -0.83
N LYS A 409 -12.56 26.92 -1.23
CA LYS A 409 -12.14 28.04 -2.08
C LYS A 409 -12.02 27.56 -3.54
N PRO A 410 -12.07 28.47 -4.54
CA PRO A 410 -11.87 28.09 -5.94
C PRO A 410 -10.53 27.38 -6.15
N GLY A 411 -10.58 26.12 -6.59
CA GLY A 411 -9.40 25.27 -6.79
C GLY A 411 -9.12 24.25 -5.68
N ASP A 412 -9.84 24.32 -4.55
CA ASP A 412 -9.80 23.26 -3.53
C ASP A 412 -10.38 21.94 -4.08
N ASP A 413 -9.98 20.83 -3.46
CA ASP A 413 -10.59 19.53 -3.73
C ASP A 413 -12.04 19.50 -3.20
N TRP A 414 -13.00 19.15 -4.07
CA TRP A 414 -14.42 19.05 -3.73
C TRP A 414 -14.73 18.12 -2.56
N HIS A 415 -13.83 17.17 -2.24
CA HIS A 415 -14.00 16.29 -1.08
C HIS A 415 -14.08 17.05 0.26
N PHE A 416 -13.51 18.26 0.36
CA PHE A 416 -13.58 19.10 1.56
C PHE A 416 -15.01 19.58 1.91
N ASP A 417 -15.94 19.62 0.94
CA ASP A 417 -17.35 19.99 1.19
C ASP A 417 -18.29 18.78 1.38
N ILE A 418 -17.75 17.57 1.58
CA ILE A 418 -18.58 16.36 1.73
C ILE A 418 -19.01 16.12 3.18
N GLN A 419 -18.03 15.81 4.05
CA GLN A 419 -18.29 15.12 5.31
C GLN A 419 -18.47 16.10 6.47
N HIS A 420 -17.60 17.12 6.54
CA HIS A 420 -17.60 18.16 7.58
C HIS A 420 -17.65 17.60 9.01
N ILE A 421 -16.99 16.47 9.29
CA ILE A 421 -17.07 15.82 10.61
C ILE A 421 -16.50 16.73 11.71
N GLY A 422 -15.55 17.61 11.40
CA GLY A 422 -15.08 18.63 12.34
C GLY A 422 -16.18 19.62 12.75
N ALA A 423 -16.94 20.13 11.77
CA ALA A 423 -18.06 21.04 12.03
C ALA A 423 -19.22 20.33 12.77
N GLN A 424 -19.56 19.11 12.35
CA GLN A 424 -20.56 18.27 13.04
C GLN A 424 -20.13 17.96 14.50
N THR A 425 -18.84 17.72 14.73
CA THR A 425 -18.28 17.50 16.08
C THR A 425 -18.40 18.75 16.96
N ARG A 426 -18.21 19.95 16.41
CA ARG A 426 -18.40 21.22 17.16
C ARG A 426 -19.85 21.44 17.55
N PHE A 427 -20.79 21.23 16.63
CA PHE A 427 -22.23 21.22 16.94
C PHE A 427 -22.55 20.23 18.07
N LEU A 428 -22.00 19.01 18.03
CA LEU A 428 -22.19 18.01 19.07
C LEU A 428 -21.57 18.42 20.42
N ARG A 429 -20.42 19.10 20.45
CA ARG A 429 -19.81 19.71 21.66
C ARG A 429 -20.67 20.84 22.25
N GLU A 430 -21.59 21.42 21.49
CA GLU A 430 -22.61 22.32 22.05
C GLU A 430 -23.77 21.58 22.73
N LYS A 431 -24.12 20.38 22.26
CA LYS A 431 -25.24 19.60 22.80
C LYS A 431 -24.83 18.69 23.97
N LEU A 432 -23.72 17.96 23.83
CA LEU A 432 -23.21 16.99 24.80
C LEU A 432 -22.38 17.70 25.87
N LYS A 433 -23.05 18.33 26.84
CA LYS A 433 -22.38 19.10 27.91
C LYS A 433 -21.95 18.26 29.13
N ASP A 434 -22.43 17.03 29.26
CA ASP A 434 -22.10 16.09 30.35
C ASP A 434 -20.74 15.38 30.18
N ARG A 435 -20.23 15.33 28.95
CA ARG A 435 -19.07 14.52 28.54
C ARG A 435 -18.16 15.25 27.57
N THR A 436 -16.90 14.84 27.49
CA THR A 436 -15.91 15.40 26.54
C THR A 436 -15.91 14.57 25.26
N LEU A 437 -16.43 15.15 24.17
CA LEU A 437 -16.44 14.50 22.86
C LEU A 437 -15.08 14.60 22.16
N VAL A 438 -14.45 13.45 21.97
CA VAL A 438 -13.18 13.26 21.26
C VAL A 438 -13.44 12.45 20.00
N VAL A 439 -12.81 12.82 18.87
CA VAL A 439 -12.92 12.08 17.61
C VAL A 439 -11.53 11.65 17.16
N ALA A 440 -11.33 10.34 17.02
CA ALA A 440 -10.16 9.72 16.43
C ALA A 440 -10.47 9.35 14.97
N TYR A 441 -9.92 10.11 14.04
CA TYR A 441 -10.03 9.86 12.60
C TYR A 441 -9.06 8.76 12.19
N LEU A 442 -9.57 7.70 11.53
CA LEU A 442 -8.77 6.54 11.13
C LEU A 442 -8.65 6.46 9.60
N GLU A 443 -7.50 6.90 9.07
CA GLU A 443 -7.08 6.78 7.67
C GLU A 443 -6.10 5.61 7.51
N ASN A 444 -5.98 5.07 6.29
CA ASN A 444 -4.89 4.16 5.93
C ASN A 444 -4.35 4.52 4.54
N ASP A 445 -3.12 4.13 4.25
CA ASP A 445 -2.42 4.55 3.03
C ASP A 445 -3.04 3.95 1.73
N LEU A 446 -3.84 2.89 1.84
CA LEU A 446 -4.67 2.38 0.73
C LEU A 446 -5.98 3.17 0.52
N LYS A 447 -6.28 4.12 1.42
CA LYS A 447 -7.51 4.91 1.51
C LYS A 447 -8.79 4.08 1.39
N SER A 448 -8.77 2.86 1.92
CA SER A 448 -9.89 1.93 1.82
C SER A 448 -9.78 0.82 2.86
N TRP A 449 -10.59 0.90 3.92
CA TRP A 449 -10.65 -0.15 4.95
C TRP A 449 -11.02 -1.55 4.41
N PRO A 450 -11.89 -1.71 3.39
CA PRO A 450 -12.07 -2.99 2.70
C PRO A 450 -10.79 -3.52 2.03
N ALA A 451 -10.01 -2.66 1.36
CA ALA A 451 -8.76 -3.07 0.75
C ALA A 451 -7.70 -3.40 1.80
N TRP A 452 -7.57 -2.56 2.83
CA TRP A 452 -6.66 -2.75 3.96
C TRP A 452 -6.92 -4.06 4.70
N ARG A 453 -8.18 -4.36 5.05
CA ARG A 453 -8.56 -5.64 5.67
C ARG A 453 -8.29 -6.84 4.76
N LYS A 454 -8.46 -6.70 3.45
CA LYS A 454 -8.13 -7.75 2.49
C LYS A 454 -6.62 -8.03 2.43
N THR A 455 -5.78 -7.02 2.60
CA THR A 455 -4.32 -7.15 2.58
C THR A 455 -3.75 -7.65 3.91
N TYR A 456 -4.20 -7.08 5.03
CA TYR A 456 -3.58 -7.27 6.35
C TYR A 456 -4.41 -8.13 7.32
N GLY A 457 -5.66 -8.42 6.99
CA GLY A 457 -6.60 -9.15 7.83
C GLY A 457 -7.18 -8.32 8.99
N ASP A 458 -7.96 -9.00 9.84
CA ASP A 458 -8.72 -8.35 10.92
C ASP A 458 -7.90 -8.26 12.23
N LYS A 459 -6.84 -9.07 12.38
CA LYS A 459 -6.11 -9.29 13.66
C LYS A 459 -5.46 -8.04 14.26
N THR A 460 -5.02 -7.11 13.43
CA THR A 460 -4.30 -5.89 13.86
C THR A 460 -5.23 -4.75 14.27
N ILE A 461 -6.53 -4.84 13.98
CA ILE A 461 -7.49 -3.76 14.22
C ILE A 461 -7.66 -3.48 15.71
N ALA A 462 -7.75 -4.52 16.55
CA ALA A 462 -7.81 -4.34 18.01
C ALA A 462 -6.63 -3.50 18.51
N LYS A 463 -5.39 -3.91 18.18
CA LYS A 463 -4.16 -3.18 18.57
C LYS A 463 -4.17 -1.70 18.13
N ILE A 464 -4.68 -1.40 16.93
CA ILE A 464 -4.83 -0.02 16.44
C ILE A 464 -5.75 0.79 17.35
N LEU A 465 -6.91 0.23 17.70
CA LEU A 465 -7.91 0.88 18.55
C LEU A 465 -7.40 1.00 20.00
N ASP A 466 -6.84 -0.07 20.56
CA ASP A 466 -6.23 -0.10 21.90
C ASP A 466 -5.14 0.97 22.05
N THR A 467 -4.34 1.19 21.01
CA THR A 467 -3.30 2.24 21.00
C THR A 467 -3.90 3.64 21.14
N VAL A 468 -5.04 3.91 20.49
CA VAL A 468 -5.79 5.17 20.68
C VAL A 468 -6.41 5.23 22.08
N GLN A 469 -7.03 4.14 22.54
CA GLN A 469 -7.74 4.11 23.82
C GLN A 469 -6.79 4.31 25.01
N GLY A 470 -5.58 3.78 24.94
CA GLY A 470 -4.53 3.92 25.96
C GLY A 470 -4.03 5.35 26.22
N ARG A 471 -4.55 6.35 25.51
CA ARG A 471 -4.34 7.79 25.79
C ARG A 471 -5.36 8.39 26.76
N PHE A 472 -6.36 7.61 27.15
CA PHE A 472 -7.47 8.02 28.00
C PHE A 472 -7.62 7.07 29.18
N ASP A 473 -8.18 7.55 30.29
CA ASP A 473 -8.51 6.72 31.44
C ASP A 473 -9.63 5.73 31.07
N PRO A 474 -9.38 4.41 31.07
CA PRO A 474 -10.37 3.42 30.66
C PRO A 474 -11.58 3.36 31.60
N THR A 475 -11.46 3.81 32.86
CA THR A 475 -12.57 3.85 33.81
C THR A 475 -13.54 5.01 33.55
N ARG A 476 -13.09 6.02 32.78
CA ARG A 476 -13.81 7.26 32.50
C ARG A 476 -14.11 7.47 31.02
N THR A 477 -13.80 6.50 30.17
CA THR A 477 -13.93 6.58 28.71
C THR A 477 -14.95 5.59 28.20
N ARG A 478 -15.96 6.10 27.49
CA ARG A 478 -16.90 5.31 26.70
C ARG A 478 -16.57 5.45 25.22
N VAL A 479 -16.73 4.37 24.47
CA VAL A 479 -16.32 4.24 23.07
C VAL A 479 -17.52 4.24 22.14
N VAL A 480 -17.41 4.94 21.03
CA VAL A 480 -18.33 4.85 19.90
C VAL A 480 -17.57 4.40 18.66
N PHE A 481 -18.08 3.38 17.97
CA PHE A 481 -17.67 3.07 16.61
C PHE A 481 -18.57 3.81 15.61
N ASN A 482 -17.96 4.54 14.69
CA ASN A 482 -18.64 5.27 13.65
C ASN A 482 -17.84 5.17 12.34
N GLY A 483 -18.50 5.23 11.19
CA GLY A 483 -17.80 5.25 9.92
C GLY A 483 -18.74 5.44 8.75
N HIS A 484 -18.23 6.08 7.69
CA HIS A 484 -18.93 6.25 6.42
C HIS A 484 -18.36 5.34 5.35
N SER A 485 -19.20 4.81 4.45
CA SER A 485 -18.76 4.07 3.25
C SER A 485 -17.76 2.95 3.58
N GLY A 486 -16.50 3.06 3.13
CA GLY A 486 -15.38 2.19 3.47
C GLY A 486 -15.23 1.89 4.97
N GLY A 487 -15.47 2.89 5.82
CA GLY A 487 -15.18 2.88 7.25
C GLY A 487 -15.85 1.75 8.04
N GLY A 488 -17.10 1.41 7.70
CA GLY A 488 -17.81 0.30 8.35
C GLY A 488 -17.11 -1.06 8.17
N SER A 489 -16.25 -1.19 7.16
CA SER A 489 -15.39 -2.36 7.03
C SER A 489 -14.40 -2.51 8.20
N LEU A 490 -13.82 -1.42 8.72
CA LEU A 490 -12.99 -1.48 9.94
C LEU A 490 -13.82 -1.95 11.13
N ILE A 491 -15.04 -1.43 11.29
CA ILE A 491 -15.94 -1.79 12.40
C ILE A 491 -16.24 -3.29 12.37
N PHE A 492 -16.67 -3.85 11.24
CA PHE A 492 -16.87 -5.30 11.13
C PHE A 492 -15.57 -6.09 11.29
N GLY A 493 -14.43 -5.56 10.85
CA GLY A 493 -13.12 -6.19 11.08
C GLY A 493 -12.79 -6.33 12.57
N TYR A 494 -13.06 -5.28 13.36
CA TYR A 494 -12.95 -5.35 14.81
C TYR A 494 -13.92 -6.38 15.41
N LEU A 495 -15.21 -6.30 15.05
CA LEU A 495 -16.25 -7.23 15.52
C LEU A 495 -15.97 -8.70 15.15
N ASN A 496 -15.26 -8.94 14.06
CA ASN A 496 -14.83 -10.28 13.65
C ASN A 496 -13.74 -10.87 14.54
N GLY A 497 -12.83 -10.04 15.05
CA GLY A 497 -11.75 -10.46 15.94
C GLY A 497 -12.17 -10.68 17.40
N LEU A 498 -13.35 -10.19 17.79
CA LEU A 498 -13.90 -10.32 19.14
C LEU A 498 -14.73 -11.60 19.33
N GLU A 499 -14.74 -12.16 20.54
CA GLU A 499 -15.76 -13.13 20.95
C GLU A 499 -17.05 -12.39 21.37
N THR A 500 -16.91 -11.40 22.24
CA THR A 500 -17.99 -10.51 22.73
C THR A 500 -17.60 -9.04 22.57
N ILE A 501 -18.59 -8.16 22.41
CA ILE A 501 -18.36 -6.71 22.32
C ILE A 501 -18.15 -6.15 23.75
N PRO A 502 -17.06 -5.43 24.04
CA PRO A 502 -16.79 -4.90 25.38
C PRO A 502 -17.84 -3.89 25.86
N ASP A 503 -18.15 -3.87 27.16
CA ASP A 503 -19.05 -2.90 27.80
C ASP A 503 -18.61 -1.43 27.61
N ALA A 504 -17.31 -1.19 27.45
CA ALA A 504 -16.79 0.14 27.12
C ALA A 504 -17.35 0.70 25.80
N VAL A 505 -17.83 -0.16 24.88
CA VAL A 505 -18.47 0.24 23.63
C VAL A 505 -19.92 0.64 23.91
N GLU A 506 -20.17 1.94 24.08
CA GLU A 506 -21.50 2.51 24.33
C GLU A 506 -22.34 2.51 23.05
N ARG A 507 -21.73 2.75 21.88
CA ARG A 507 -22.48 2.88 20.62
C ARG A 507 -21.75 2.31 19.41
N ILE A 508 -22.52 1.72 18.50
CA ILE A 508 -22.07 1.32 17.15
C ILE A 508 -22.98 2.01 16.14
N ALA A 509 -22.37 2.75 15.22
CA ALA A 509 -23.04 3.56 14.22
C ALA A 509 -22.49 3.28 12.81
N PHE A 510 -23.39 3.03 11.86
CA PHE A 510 -23.03 2.84 10.44
C PHE A 510 -23.69 3.93 9.59
N LEU A 511 -22.88 4.75 8.93
CA LEU A 511 -23.34 5.76 7.98
C LEU A 511 -23.14 5.18 6.58
N ASP A 512 -24.14 4.48 6.06
CA ASP A 512 -24.11 3.88 4.72
C ASP A 512 -22.86 3.01 4.49
N SER A 513 -22.57 2.21 5.50
CA SER A 513 -21.30 1.49 5.68
C SER A 513 -21.49 0.08 6.26
N ASP A 514 -22.74 -0.34 6.47
CA ASP A 514 -23.11 -1.62 7.09
C ASP A 514 -23.04 -2.81 6.11
N TYR A 515 -22.65 -2.59 4.85
CA TYR A 515 -22.66 -3.60 3.79
C TYR A 515 -21.74 -4.82 4.05
N GLY A 516 -20.86 -4.74 5.06
CA GLY A 516 -20.07 -5.86 5.57
C GLY A 516 -20.80 -6.78 6.58
N TYR A 517 -22.08 -6.53 6.89
CA TYR A 517 -22.85 -7.33 7.83
C TYR A 517 -23.05 -8.77 7.33
N GLU A 518 -22.82 -9.73 8.21
CA GLU A 518 -22.98 -11.18 7.98
C GLU A 518 -23.69 -11.79 9.20
N THR A 519 -24.85 -12.44 8.99
CA THR A 519 -25.68 -13.06 10.04
C THR A 519 -24.86 -13.92 11.00
N ASP A 520 -24.14 -14.91 10.47
CA ASP A 520 -23.44 -15.94 11.25
C ASP A 520 -22.23 -15.41 12.05
N ARG A 521 -21.76 -14.21 11.74
CA ARG A 521 -20.58 -13.59 12.39
C ARG A 521 -20.94 -12.49 13.38
N HIS A 522 -22.09 -11.82 13.18
CA HIS A 522 -22.40 -10.57 13.87
C HIS A 522 -23.72 -10.58 14.64
N ARG A 523 -24.74 -11.34 14.22
CA ARG A 523 -26.09 -11.31 14.83
C ARG A 523 -26.03 -11.51 16.35
N ASP A 524 -25.42 -12.61 16.76
CA ASP A 524 -25.43 -13.02 18.17
C ASP A 524 -24.56 -12.11 19.03
N LYS A 525 -23.44 -11.59 18.50
CA LYS A 525 -22.59 -10.60 19.18
C LYS A 525 -23.36 -9.30 19.44
N LEU A 526 -24.05 -8.77 18.44
CA LEU A 526 -24.88 -7.57 18.58
C LEU A 526 -26.06 -7.80 19.52
N ALA A 527 -26.75 -8.94 19.41
CA ALA A 527 -27.91 -9.25 20.24
C ALA A 527 -27.55 -9.58 21.71
N VAL A 528 -26.35 -10.09 21.99
CA VAL A 528 -25.82 -10.23 23.36
C VAL A 528 -25.43 -8.86 23.91
N TRP A 529 -24.68 -8.07 23.16
CA TRP A 529 -24.26 -6.72 23.56
C TRP A 529 -25.46 -5.80 23.87
N LEU A 530 -26.46 -5.72 23.00
CA LEU A 530 -27.68 -4.91 23.20
C LEU A 530 -28.53 -5.32 24.41
N ARG A 531 -28.42 -6.58 24.87
CA ARG A 531 -29.04 -7.08 26.11
C ARG A 531 -28.20 -6.79 27.35
N ALA A 532 -26.88 -6.69 27.23
CA ALA A 532 -25.96 -6.60 28.36
C ALA A 532 -26.06 -5.26 29.11
N SER A 533 -26.43 -4.18 28.41
CA SER A 533 -26.66 -2.87 29.00
C SER A 533 -27.69 -2.05 28.22
N ASP A 534 -28.46 -1.25 28.95
CA ASP A 534 -29.33 -0.19 28.46
C ASP A 534 -28.55 1.10 28.08
N SER A 535 -27.23 1.15 28.30
CA SER A 535 -26.35 2.15 27.66
C SER A 535 -25.93 1.77 26.24
N HIS A 536 -26.14 0.54 25.77
CA HIS A 536 -25.70 0.09 24.45
C HIS A 536 -26.68 0.51 23.34
N VAL A 537 -26.16 1.20 22.31
CA VAL A 537 -26.97 1.78 21.22
C VAL A 537 -26.45 1.41 19.82
N LEU A 538 -27.31 0.83 18.98
CA LEU A 538 -27.05 0.57 17.56
C LEU A 538 -27.82 1.55 16.68
N CYS A 539 -27.10 2.30 15.83
CA CYS A 539 -27.68 3.19 14.83
C CYS A 539 -27.22 2.80 13.41
N VAL A 540 -28.16 2.62 12.49
CA VAL A 540 -27.85 2.27 11.10
C VAL A 540 -28.57 3.24 10.17
N LEU A 541 -27.80 3.95 9.35
CA LEU A 541 -28.30 4.95 8.41
C LEU A 541 -28.00 4.43 7.00
N ALA A 542 -29.01 4.30 6.16
CA ALA A 542 -28.86 3.88 4.76
C ALA A 542 -29.93 4.52 3.88
N TYR A 543 -29.69 4.51 2.57
CA TYR A 543 -30.70 4.83 1.56
C TYR A 543 -30.88 3.63 0.62
N ASN A 544 -31.94 3.65 -0.19
CA ASN A 544 -32.17 2.62 -1.20
C ASN A 544 -31.18 2.79 -2.36
N ASP A 545 -29.97 2.30 -2.13
CA ASP A 545 -28.84 2.25 -3.05
C ASP A 545 -29.07 1.20 -4.16
N ALA A 546 -29.79 0.13 -3.85
CA ALA A 546 -30.20 -0.94 -4.77
C ALA A 546 -30.90 -0.45 -6.06
N VAL A 547 -31.61 0.68 -6.01
CA VAL A 547 -32.26 1.31 -7.18
C VAL A 547 -31.50 2.52 -7.73
N ALA A 548 -30.43 2.97 -7.06
CA ALA A 548 -29.66 4.15 -7.43
C ALA A 548 -28.89 3.95 -8.75
N LEU A 549 -28.86 4.99 -9.59
CA LEU A 549 -28.25 4.91 -10.92
C LEU A 549 -27.00 5.80 -11.01
N LEU A 550 -25.89 5.18 -11.39
CA LEU A 550 -24.65 5.82 -11.82
C LEU A 550 -24.56 5.70 -13.34
N ASN A 551 -24.55 6.82 -14.06
CA ASN A 551 -24.56 6.84 -15.53
C ASN A 551 -25.66 5.94 -16.15
N GLY A 552 -26.86 5.97 -15.55
CA GLY A 552 -28.01 5.17 -15.97
C GLY A 552 -27.98 3.68 -15.61
N LYS A 553 -26.97 3.21 -14.85
CA LYS A 553 -26.82 1.81 -14.43
C LYS A 553 -26.78 1.67 -12.91
N THR A 554 -27.34 0.59 -12.38
CA THR A 554 -27.14 0.23 -10.97
C THR A 554 -25.67 -0.17 -10.74
N PHE A 555 -25.14 0.17 -9.56
CA PHE A 555 -23.75 -0.08 -9.17
C PHE A 555 -23.61 -0.95 -7.92
N VAL A 556 -24.73 -1.27 -7.26
CA VAL A 556 -24.86 -2.21 -6.13
C VAL A 556 -25.98 -3.21 -6.43
N SER A 557 -25.96 -4.38 -5.78
CA SER A 557 -27.04 -5.36 -5.85
C SER A 557 -27.97 -5.22 -4.65
N ALA A 558 -29.23 -5.63 -4.80
CA ALA A 558 -30.26 -5.47 -3.77
C ALA A 558 -29.94 -6.12 -2.42
N ALA A 559 -29.07 -7.14 -2.38
CA ALA A 559 -28.59 -7.80 -1.15
C ALA A 559 -27.11 -7.48 -0.82
N GLY A 560 -26.41 -6.73 -1.68
CA GLY A 560 -25.01 -6.35 -1.50
C GLY A 560 -24.81 -4.90 -1.07
N GLY A 561 -25.77 -4.03 -1.37
CA GLY A 561 -25.83 -2.65 -0.92
C GLY A 561 -26.21 -2.51 0.56
N THR A 562 -26.09 -1.29 1.08
CA THR A 562 -26.42 -0.94 2.47
C THR A 562 -27.91 -1.15 2.75
N TRP A 563 -28.78 -0.80 1.81
CA TRP A 563 -30.23 -1.03 1.91
C TRP A 563 -30.57 -2.47 2.29
N GLY A 564 -30.05 -3.45 1.53
CA GLY A 564 -30.32 -4.87 1.78
C GLY A 564 -29.64 -5.41 3.02
N ARG A 565 -28.47 -4.88 3.37
CA ARG A 565 -27.68 -5.33 4.53
C ARG A 565 -28.27 -4.80 5.84
N SER A 566 -28.82 -3.58 5.82
CA SER A 566 -29.59 -3.00 6.91
C SER A 566 -30.88 -3.79 7.14
N GLN A 567 -31.61 -4.12 6.07
CA GLN A 567 -32.81 -4.96 6.16
C GLN A 567 -32.50 -6.37 6.71
N LEU A 568 -31.38 -6.98 6.29
CA LEU A 568 -30.94 -8.27 6.82
C LEU A 568 -30.59 -8.18 8.31
N MET A 569 -29.83 -7.17 8.72
CA MET A 569 -29.46 -6.93 10.12
C MET A 569 -30.69 -6.67 11.00
N GLN A 570 -31.65 -5.86 10.52
CA GLN A 570 -32.91 -5.59 11.20
C GLN A 570 -33.73 -6.86 11.39
N ALA A 571 -33.94 -7.66 10.34
CA ALA A 571 -34.73 -8.89 10.40
C ALA A 571 -34.06 -10.01 11.25
N ASP A 572 -32.73 -10.01 11.37
CA ASP A 572 -32.01 -10.90 12.27
C ASP A 572 -32.14 -10.49 13.74
N LEU A 573 -32.10 -9.18 14.03
CA LEU A 573 -32.29 -8.63 15.38
C LEU A 573 -33.75 -8.68 15.84
N GLU A 574 -34.72 -8.63 14.91
CA GLU A 574 -36.16 -8.70 15.20
C GLU A 574 -36.58 -10.02 15.86
N ARG A 575 -35.79 -11.09 15.65
CA ARG A 575 -35.94 -12.38 16.34
C ARG A 575 -35.63 -12.30 17.84
N SER A 576 -34.94 -11.24 18.27
CA SER A 576 -34.50 -11.00 19.64
C SER A 576 -35.22 -9.82 20.31
N PHE A 577 -35.65 -8.82 19.53
CA PHE A 577 -36.23 -7.58 20.03
C PHE A 577 -37.41 -7.15 19.14
N PRO A 578 -38.60 -6.85 19.68
CA PRO A 578 -39.72 -6.39 18.87
C PRO A 578 -39.42 -5.00 18.30
N PHE A 579 -39.61 -4.84 16.99
CA PHE A 579 -39.44 -3.55 16.30
C PHE A 579 -40.79 -2.84 16.08
N GLN A 580 -40.73 -1.52 16.13
CA GLN A 580 -41.78 -0.61 15.66
C GLN A 580 -41.29 0.10 14.40
N LYS A 581 -42.19 0.34 13.45
CA LYS A 581 -41.84 0.95 12.16
C LYS A 581 -42.71 2.17 11.90
N ARG A 582 -42.07 3.31 11.63
CA ARG A 582 -42.70 4.56 11.20
C ARG A 582 -42.13 4.97 9.84
N LEU A 583 -42.99 5.40 8.93
CA LEU A 583 -42.61 6.04 7.67
C LEU A 583 -42.98 7.52 7.75
N THR A 584 -42.06 8.41 7.40
CA THR A 584 -42.30 9.86 7.30
C THR A 584 -41.41 10.40 6.17
N ASP A 585 -41.99 11.08 5.19
CA ASP A 585 -41.30 11.69 4.02
C ASP A 585 -40.30 10.78 3.29
N GLY A 586 -40.68 9.50 3.12
CA GLY A 586 -39.85 8.49 2.48
C GLY A 586 -38.69 8.00 3.35
N MET A 587 -38.62 8.34 4.64
CA MET A 587 -37.71 7.78 5.62
C MET A 587 -38.42 6.74 6.48
N HIS A 588 -37.98 5.48 6.42
CA HIS A 588 -38.39 4.45 7.37
C HIS A 588 -37.52 4.57 8.62
N ARG A 589 -38.11 4.97 9.75
CA ARG A 589 -37.51 4.91 11.08
C ARG A 589 -38.02 3.64 11.77
N ILE A 590 -37.15 2.65 11.91
CA ILE A 590 -37.46 1.32 12.45
C ILE A 590 -36.71 1.17 13.79
N THR A 591 -37.44 1.08 14.90
CA THR A 591 -36.90 1.21 16.25
C THR A 591 -37.20 -0.01 17.13
N ALA A 592 -36.26 -0.40 17.98
CA ALA A 592 -36.47 -1.35 19.08
C ALA A 592 -35.72 -0.88 20.34
N LEU A 593 -36.01 -1.51 21.48
CA LEU A 593 -35.39 -1.20 22.78
C LEU A 593 -35.46 0.30 23.11
N ASP A 594 -36.67 0.87 23.03
CA ASP A 594 -36.95 2.29 23.31
C ASP A 594 -36.10 3.29 22.51
N GLY A 595 -35.74 2.91 21.28
CA GLY A 595 -34.93 3.72 20.36
C GLY A 595 -33.43 3.43 20.40
N ARG A 596 -32.95 2.59 21.34
CA ARG A 596 -31.55 2.15 21.40
C ARG A 596 -31.11 1.30 20.21
N VAL A 597 -32.05 0.74 19.45
CA VAL A 597 -31.75 0.16 18.13
C VAL A 597 -32.59 0.90 17.11
N THR A 598 -31.96 1.70 16.26
CA THR A 598 -32.67 2.48 15.23
C THR A 598 -32.03 2.29 13.86
N PHE A 599 -32.87 1.91 12.88
CA PHE A 599 -32.55 1.90 11.46
C PHE A 599 -33.29 3.06 10.77
N PHE A 600 -32.54 3.90 10.05
CA PHE A 600 -33.07 4.93 9.16
C PHE A 600 -32.84 4.51 7.71
N LEU A 601 -33.90 4.07 7.04
CA LEU A 601 -33.83 3.58 5.66
C LEU A 601 -34.58 4.52 4.73
N LYS A 602 -33.84 5.31 3.95
CA LYS A 602 -34.42 6.29 3.02
C LYS A 602 -34.81 5.68 1.67
N GLU A 603 -36.07 5.82 1.29
CA GLU A 603 -36.58 5.51 -0.05
C GLU A 603 -35.98 6.43 -1.13
N ASN A 604 -35.84 5.86 -2.33
CA ASN A 604 -35.16 6.49 -3.46
C ASN A 604 -35.95 6.34 -4.78
N PRO A 605 -37.21 6.84 -4.86
CA PRO A 605 -38.03 6.73 -6.08
C PRO A 605 -37.38 7.45 -7.28
N GLU A 606 -36.59 8.50 -7.00
CA GLU A 606 -35.86 9.29 -8.00
C GLU A 606 -34.53 8.65 -8.45
N LYS A 607 -34.12 7.52 -7.86
CA LYS A 607 -32.90 6.75 -8.18
C LYS A 607 -31.59 7.55 -8.08
N LYS A 608 -31.56 8.56 -7.21
CA LYS A 608 -30.41 9.43 -6.93
C LYS A 608 -29.35 8.70 -6.09
N ILE A 609 -28.13 9.24 -6.05
CA ILE A 609 -27.06 8.75 -5.17
C ILE A 609 -27.05 9.63 -3.92
N PHE A 610 -27.55 9.12 -2.79
CA PHE A 610 -27.52 9.83 -1.50
C PHE A 610 -26.32 9.46 -0.62
N HIS A 611 -25.38 8.65 -1.14
CA HIS A 611 -24.24 8.07 -0.42
C HIS A 611 -23.54 9.07 0.51
N THR A 612 -23.15 10.23 -0.01
CA THR A 612 -22.55 11.34 0.75
C THR A 612 -23.56 12.31 1.32
N VAL A 613 -24.66 12.57 0.59
CA VAL A 613 -25.73 13.53 0.94
C VAL A 613 -26.32 13.25 2.33
N GLN A 614 -26.39 12.00 2.76
CA GLN A 614 -26.88 11.66 4.09
C GLN A 614 -25.92 12.07 5.22
N VAL A 615 -24.61 12.08 4.99
CA VAL A 615 -23.62 12.57 5.97
C VAL A 615 -23.68 14.09 6.04
N GLU A 616 -23.72 14.72 4.87
CA GLU A 616 -23.89 16.16 4.68
C GLU A 616 -25.17 16.67 5.40
N ARG A 617 -26.28 15.92 5.30
CA ARG A 617 -27.54 16.29 5.94
C ARG A 617 -27.65 15.71 7.35
N ASN A 618 -26.67 16.09 8.18
CA ASN A 618 -26.58 15.82 9.62
C ASN A 618 -26.40 14.35 10.02
N GLY A 619 -25.93 13.47 9.11
CA GLY A 619 -25.84 12.03 9.38
C GLY A 619 -24.89 11.63 10.52
N PHE A 620 -23.80 12.36 10.74
CA PHE A 620 -22.92 12.10 11.89
C PHE A 620 -23.55 12.57 13.19
N ILE A 621 -24.20 13.74 13.18
CA ILE A 621 -24.99 14.24 14.32
C ILE A 621 -26.07 13.23 14.71
N GLU A 622 -26.92 12.82 13.75
CA GLU A 622 -27.98 11.86 13.98
C GLU A 622 -27.42 10.54 14.52
N SER A 623 -26.36 10.01 13.91
CA SER A 623 -25.78 8.73 14.33
C SER A 623 -25.33 8.70 15.80
N LEU A 624 -24.99 9.85 16.40
CA LEU A 624 -24.57 9.99 17.79
C LEU A 624 -25.69 10.40 18.75
N LEU A 625 -26.70 11.15 18.27
CA LEU A 625 -27.82 11.62 19.11
C LEU A 625 -29.05 10.72 19.02
N SER A 626 -29.15 9.82 18.03
CA SER A 626 -30.30 8.93 17.87
C SER A 626 -30.52 8.06 19.10
N GLY A 627 -31.77 7.94 19.55
CA GLY A 627 -32.15 7.21 20.75
C GLY A 627 -31.79 7.94 22.06
N THR A 628 -31.47 9.24 22.00
CA THR A 628 -31.22 10.08 23.20
C THR A 628 -32.28 11.18 23.33
N ARG A 629 -32.27 11.91 24.45
CA ARG A 629 -33.12 13.11 24.64
C ARG A 629 -32.73 14.31 23.77
N LEU A 630 -31.68 14.19 22.94
CA LEU A 630 -31.18 15.22 22.03
C LEU A 630 -31.43 14.89 20.54
N ASP A 631 -32.06 13.75 20.27
CA ASP A 631 -32.55 13.29 18.95
C ASP A 631 -33.45 14.37 18.30
N GLU A 632 -33.05 14.85 17.12
CA GLU A 632 -33.64 15.97 16.37
C GLU A 632 -33.82 17.30 17.16
N VAL A 633 -33.06 17.51 18.25
CA VAL A 633 -33.12 18.77 19.04
C VAL A 633 -32.26 19.87 18.41
N GLY A 634 -32.88 20.66 17.52
CA GLY A 634 -32.23 21.78 16.83
C GLY A 634 -31.39 21.36 15.62
N TYR A 635 -31.71 20.20 15.05
CA TYR A 635 -31.32 19.72 13.72
C TYR A 635 -32.42 18.73 13.27
N SER A 636 -32.42 18.33 12.01
CA SER A 636 -33.22 17.16 11.58
C SER A 636 -32.42 16.35 10.56
N TYR A 637 -32.55 15.02 10.61
CA TYR A 637 -31.83 14.15 9.68
C TYR A 637 -32.43 14.27 8.27
N PHE A 638 -31.58 14.38 7.24
CA PHE A 638 -31.97 14.79 5.88
C PHE A 638 -32.51 16.24 5.73
N GLY A 639 -32.54 17.03 6.81
CA GLY A 639 -32.80 18.48 6.78
C GLY A 639 -31.58 19.30 6.33
N ASP A 640 -31.63 20.62 6.57
CA ASP A 640 -30.53 21.54 6.28
C ASP A 640 -29.30 21.27 7.17
N ARG A 641 -28.10 21.63 6.68
CA ARG A 641 -26.81 21.46 7.37
C ARG A 641 -26.78 22.27 8.68
N ALA A 642 -27.19 21.68 9.80
CA ALA A 642 -27.30 22.35 11.11
C ALA A 642 -25.94 22.80 11.66
N TYR A 643 -24.86 22.19 11.17
CA TYR A 643 -23.48 22.52 11.52
C TYR A 643 -22.85 23.63 10.65
N SER A 644 -23.59 24.25 9.71
CA SER A 644 -23.04 25.28 8.81
C SER A 644 -22.27 26.40 9.53
N PRO A 645 -22.70 26.94 10.69
CA PRO A 645 -21.94 27.96 11.44
C PRO A 645 -20.57 27.50 11.96
N PHE A 646 -20.30 26.19 11.97
CA PHE A 646 -19.07 25.59 12.49
C PHE A 646 -18.07 25.15 11.40
N ILE A 647 -18.41 25.41 10.13
CA ILE A 647 -17.52 25.19 8.98
C ILE A 647 -16.48 26.33 8.96
N ARG A 648 -15.19 25.98 8.89
CA ARG A 648 -14.07 26.93 8.94
C ARG A 648 -13.72 27.51 7.57
N ALA A 649 -13.22 28.75 7.54
CA ALA A 649 -12.76 29.42 6.33
C ALA A 649 -11.36 29.01 5.86
N ASP A 650 -10.55 28.48 6.78
CA ASP A 650 -9.46 27.49 6.64
C ASP A 650 -9.10 27.02 8.07
#